data_AF-A0A8T7CCN0-F1
#
_entry.id   AF-A0A8T7CCN0-F1
#
_cell.length_a   1.000
_cell.length_b   1.000
_cell.length_c   1.000
_cell.angle_alpha   90.00
_cell.angle_beta   90.00
_cell.angle_gamma   90.00
#
_symmetry.space_group_name_H-M   'P 1'
#
loop_
_entity.id
_entity.type
_entity.pdbx_description
1 polymer ?
#
loop_
_entity_poly.entity_id
_entity_poly.type
_entity_poly.pdbx_seq_one_letter_code
_entity_poly.pdbx_strand_id
1 'polypeptide(L)'
;MKAHREKSAARLLPLVLVLLLGAACGGGGSGGDSGLTNKDSDNDGVMNTSDNCPAMANVAQADSDNDGVGDACDNDDDNDGTADAADNCPLAANPNQRDTDGDTSGDACDSDDDNDGIGDATDNCPLVANAAQADFDNDGFGDACDSVGNVTVSGKVTFDYVPHNAVNGLDYASTFAAPVRNVQVHAIRASSSTIIMASNTDSMGNFSLQVPGNTDVVVRARAETTNTGGASWNIRVVDNTQSDALYVLDSAVFNSGVADLTRNLHAGSGWNGSSYSGFRAAAPFAILDAITDAVASVVAVDPTAQIPVLQVKWSPDNRSVSGDESIGEIGNSFYRRLANGQREIMLLGSEDADTDEYDRHVVIHEFGHFFEDALGRTDTIGGPHSNGDRLDPRVAFSEGWGYAFAGISTGDPVTRDALGFGQASGFQIDVESNNNLNPGWFSEGSVQSIIYDVVDAADDGVDSLTLGFSPVYELFTGPLRGAASQVTIFTFASLLKAANPASAAAIDAIVKDQDIDGTTINEFAVGETNDSGRGSSVLPVYSDIAPHGDAVRVCTLGGDSGFGTYNKLSVRRFLRLDVTNAANYRITAVGPSSSDPDIVLHAGDLLSTSEEVGSSEVYDVGLTPGTYVIEVYEFSNLGDTPRGRTCIDVAVEEI
;
A
#
# COMPACT_ATOMS: atom_id res chain seq x y z
N MET A 1 0.39 8.11 -36.91
CA MET A 1 0.79 8.06 -38.34
C MET A 1 -0.48 8.16 -39.20
N LYS A 2 -0.45 8.82 -40.39
CA LYS A 2 -1.58 8.98 -41.36
C LYS A 2 -2.85 9.64 -40.78
N ALA A 3 -3.31 10.86 -41.09
CA ALA A 3 -3.00 11.91 -42.08
C ALA A 3 -3.72 11.84 -43.46
N HIS A 4 -4.70 12.74 -43.66
CA HIS A 4 -5.27 13.35 -44.88
C HIS A 4 -6.17 14.54 -44.42
N ARG A 5 -6.30 15.77 -44.96
CA ARG A 5 -5.78 16.53 -46.15
C ARG A 5 -6.41 16.16 -47.51
N GLU A 6 -6.85 17.05 -48.42
CA GLU A 6 -6.74 18.53 -48.67
C GLU A 6 -8.02 19.03 -49.47
N LYS A 7 -8.38 20.29 -49.81
CA LYS A 7 -7.90 21.70 -49.64
C LYS A 7 -8.93 22.76 -50.19
N SER A 8 -8.93 23.99 -49.64
CA SER A 8 -9.05 25.31 -50.37
C SER A 8 -10.32 25.70 -51.18
N ALA A 9 -10.58 26.98 -51.59
CA ALA A 9 -10.24 28.35 -51.08
C ALA A 9 -10.86 29.49 -51.97
N ALA A 10 -10.86 30.74 -51.45
CA ALA A 10 -10.83 32.04 -52.18
C ALA A 10 -12.15 32.53 -52.87
N ARG A 11 -12.41 33.83 -53.20
CA ARG A 11 -11.66 35.11 -53.06
C ARG A 11 -12.59 36.37 -53.06
N LEU A 12 -12.02 37.58 -52.94
CA LEU A 12 -12.66 38.90 -52.80
C LEU A 12 -13.25 39.55 -54.10
N LEU A 13 -14.35 40.34 -53.95
CA LEU A 13 -14.72 41.69 -54.49
C LEU A 13 -14.42 42.13 -55.97
N PRO A 14 -15.01 43.22 -56.52
CA PRO A 14 -16.30 43.93 -56.27
C PRO A 14 -17.03 44.43 -57.58
N LEU A 15 -17.92 45.45 -57.49
CA LEU A 15 -17.99 46.68 -58.35
C LEU A 15 -19.20 46.96 -59.32
N VAL A 16 -20.22 47.70 -58.81
CA VAL A 16 -20.73 49.02 -59.35
C VAL A 16 -21.73 49.19 -60.54
N LEU A 17 -22.70 50.14 -60.35
CA LEU A 17 -23.56 50.91 -61.32
C LEU A 17 -24.68 50.12 -62.06
N VAL A 18 -25.80 50.69 -62.59
CA VAL A 18 -26.33 52.08 -62.78
C VAL A 18 -27.85 52.04 -62.46
N LEU A 19 -28.42 52.81 -61.52
CA LEU A 19 -28.96 54.19 -61.58
C LEU A 19 -30.13 54.51 -62.56
N LEU A 20 -31.33 54.69 -61.98
CA LEU A 20 -32.37 55.72 -62.26
C LEU A 20 -33.35 55.68 -63.47
N LEU A 21 -34.51 56.32 -63.20
CA LEU A 21 -35.62 56.79 -64.07
C LEU A 21 -36.64 55.75 -64.57
N GLY A 22 -37.95 56.01 -64.49
CA GLY A 22 -38.66 57.15 -63.89
C GLY A 22 -40.19 57.03 -63.96
N ALA A 23 -40.92 57.82 -63.16
CA ALA A 23 -42.39 57.73 -63.03
C ALA A 23 -43.12 58.93 -63.68
N ALA A 24 -44.31 58.70 -64.25
CA ALA A 24 -45.43 59.68 -64.30
C ALA A 24 -46.76 59.10 -64.86
N CYS A 25 -47.75 58.98 -63.97
CA CYS A 25 -49.18 59.34 -64.06
C CYS A 25 -49.96 59.42 -65.42
N GLY A 26 -51.21 58.89 -65.40
CA GLY A 26 -52.32 59.21 -66.33
C GLY A 26 -52.82 58.01 -67.18
N GLY A 27 -54.12 57.84 -67.48
CA GLY A 27 -55.30 58.55 -66.97
C GLY A 27 -56.58 58.35 -67.80
N GLY A 28 -57.51 57.49 -67.34
CA GLY A 28 -58.92 57.41 -67.77
C GLY A 28 -59.26 56.58 -69.02
N GLY A 29 -60.36 55.81 -68.98
CA GLY A 29 -60.89 55.07 -70.14
C GLY A 29 -61.94 53.98 -69.80
N SER A 30 -63.17 54.16 -70.28
CA SER A 30 -64.40 53.40 -70.01
C SER A 30 -64.40 51.86 -70.20
N GLY A 31 -65.17 51.16 -69.36
CA GLY A 31 -66.45 50.55 -69.82
C GLY A 31 -66.67 49.02 -69.75
N GLY A 32 -67.65 48.60 -68.94
CA GLY A 32 -68.31 47.26 -68.96
C GLY A 32 -67.48 46.10 -68.39
N ASP A 33 -68.06 44.93 -68.09
CA ASP A 33 -69.44 44.53 -67.74
C ASP A 33 -69.35 43.15 -67.02
N SER A 34 -70.34 42.84 -66.19
CA SER A 34 -70.65 41.56 -65.50
C SER A 34 -69.76 40.31 -65.68
N GLY A 35 -69.26 39.80 -64.54
CA GLY A 35 -68.74 38.43 -64.39
C GLY A 35 -68.55 38.06 -62.93
N LEU A 36 -69.21 36.98 -62.47
CA LEU A 36 -68.98 36.40 -61.14
C LEU A 36 -67.77 35.46 -61.20
N THR A 37 -66.77 35.68 -60.34
CA THR A 37 -65.67 34.74 -60.11
C THR A 37 -65.56 34.38 -58.63
N ASN A 38 -66.62 33.78 -58.10
CA ASN A 38 -66.51 32.92 -56.92
C ASN A 38 -65.85 31.63 -57.43
N LYS A 39 -64.52 31.68 -57.56
CA LYS A 39 -63.71 30.58 -58.09
C LYS A 39 -63.09 29.84 -56.90
N ASP A 40 -63.17 28.53 -57.01
CA ASP A 40 -62.42 27.51 -56.30
C ASP A 40 -61.58 26.84 -57.41
N SER A 41 -60.29 26.59 -57.16
CA SER A 41 -59.30 26.27 -58.21
C SER A 41 -58.84 24.83 -58.22
N ASP A 42 -58.81 24.20 -57.06
CA ASP A 42 -58.37 22.83 -56.80
C ASP A 42 -59.54 21.95 -56.28
N ASN A 43 -60.67 22.57 -55.89
CA ASN A 43 -61.96 21.97 -55.53
C ASN A 43 -62.02 21.42 -54.10
N ASP A 44 -61.40 22.13 -53.15
CA ASP A 44 -61.41 21.78 -51.72
C ASP A 44 -62.70 22.22 -50.99
N GLY A 45 -63.41 23.21 -51.53
CA GLY A 45 -64.66 23.78 -50.99
C GLY A 45 -64.53 25.19 -50.39
N VAL A 46 -63.31 25.71 -50.29
CA VAL A 46 -62.97 27.11 -49.99
C VAL A 46 -62.89 27.88 -51.33
N MET A 47 -62.78 29.20 -51.27
CA MET A 47 -62.79 30.06 -52.47
C MET A 47 -61.52 30.89 -52.52
N ASN A 48 -60.90 31.01 -53.71
CA ASN A 48 -59.62 31.67 -54.03
C ASN A 48 -59.35 33.07 -53.41
N THR A 49 -60.34 33.70 -52.78
CA THR A 49 -60.27 35.01 -52.12
C THR A 49 -60.26 34.93 -50.58
N SER A 50 -60.32 33.73 -50.01
CA SER A 50 -60.45 33.42 -48.59
C SER A 50 -59.89 32.03 -48.29
N ASP A 51 -58.83 31.71 -49.04
CA ASP A 51 -58.20 30.41 -49.24
C ASP A 51 -56.69 30.69 -49.16
N ASN A 52 -55.97 30.05 -48.25
CA ASN A 52 -54.55 30.28 -48.03
C ASN A 52 -53.65 29.42 -48.95
N CYS A 53 -54.21 28.41 -49.65
CA CYS A 53 -53.50 27.64 -50.68
C CYS A 53 -54.27 27.55 -52.02
N PRO A 54 -54.43 28.66 -52.78
CA PRO A 54 -55.36 28.75 -53.92
C PRO A 54 -55.04 27.95 -55.20
N ALA A 55 -54.19 26.94 -55.09
CA ALA A 55 -53.83 25.96 -56.10
C ALA A 55 -53.53 24.54 -55.53
N MET A 56 -53.69 24.30 -54.22
CA MET A 56 -53.48 22.99 -53.58
C MET A 56 -54.49 22.77 -52.45
N ALA A 57 -55.48 21.92 -52.73
CA ALA A 57 -56.66 21.70 -51.89
C ALA A 57 -56.36 21.31 -50.43
N ASN A 58 -56.71 22.19 -49.49
CA ASN A 58 -56.44 22.04 -48.06
C ASN A 58 -57.66 22.40 -47.20
N VAL A 59 -58.73 21.59 -47.28
CA VAL A 59 -60.07 21.81 -46.68
C VAL A 59 -60.10 22.27 -45.21
N ALA A 60 -59.05 21.97 -44.44
CA ALA A 60 -58.91 22.40 -43.04
C ALA A 60 -58.50 23.88 -42.89
N GLN A 61 -57.85 24.46 -43.90
CA GLN A 61 -57.22 25.79 -43.92
C GLN A 61 -56.32 25.96 -42.68
N ALA A 62 -55.40 25.02 -42.52
CA ALA A 62 -54.31 25.12 -41.57
C ALA A 62 -53.33 26.21 -42.05
N ASP A 63 -52.78 26.93 -41.07
CA ASP A 63 -52.04 28.19 -41.19
C ASP A 63 -51.24 28.29 -39.87
N SER A 64 -50.22 27.44 -39.73
CA SER A 64 -49.63 27.11 -38.42
C SER A 64 -48.81 28.27 -37.83
N ASP A 65 -48.09 29.03 -38.65
CA ASP A 65 -47.41 30.28 -38.27
C ASP A 65 -48.31 31.54 -38.21
N ASN A 66 -49.45 31.52 -38.92
CA ASN A 66 -50.35 32.65 -39.16
C ASN A 66 -49.76 33.76 -40.08
N ASP A 67 -48.88 33.41 -41.04
CA ASP A 67 -48.42 34.26 -42.15
C ASP A 67 -49.56 34.59 -43.13
N GLY A 68 -50.40 33.59 -43.44
CA GLY A 68 -51.48 33.66 -44.43
C GLY A 68 -51.22 32.92 -45.75
N VAL A 69 -50.08 32.25 -45.88
CA VAL A 69 -49.96 30.98 -46.64
C VAL A 69 -50.47 29.83 -45.75
N GLY A 70 -50.75 28.65 -46.31
CA GLY A 70 -51.18 27.49 -45.50
C GLY A 70 -50.25 26.29 -45.61
N ASP A 71 -50.32 25.40 -44.62
CA ASP A 71 -49.49 24.19 -44.40
C ASP A 71 -49.52 23.16 -45.57
N ALA A 72 -50.29 23.42 -46.61
CA ALA A 72 -50.34 22.58 -47.82
C ALA A 72 -49.54 23.17 -48.99
N CYS A 73 -49.01 24.39 -48.85
CA CYS A 73 -48.37 25.12 -49.93
C CYS A 73 -47.24 26.08 -49.51
N ASP A 74 -46.94 26.22 -48.22
CA ASP A 74 -45.63 26.72 -47.80
C ASP A 74 -44.55 25.61 -47.89
N ASN A 75 -43.37 25.88 -47.33
CA ASN A 75 -42.18 25.04 -47.29
C ASN A 75 -41.36 25.31 -46.00
N ASP A 76 -41.98 25.95 -45.01
CA ASP A 76 -41.44 26.46 -43.73
C ASP A 76 -42.69 26.73 -42.84
N ASP A 77 -43.55 25.71 -42.66
CA ASP A 77 -44.96 25.82 -42.19
C ASP A 77 -45.17 26.50 -40.81
N ASP A 78 -44.09 26.67 -40.02
CA ASP A 78 -44.09 27.38 -38.73
C ASP A 78 -43.16 28.63 -38.69
N ASN A 79 -42.55 28.98 -39.83
CA ASN A 79 -41.63 30.11 -40.05
C ASN A 79 -40.37 30.14 -39.14
N ASP A 80 -39.88 28.96 -38.75
CA ASP A 80 -38.59 28.70 -38.09
C ASP A 80 -37.39 29.25 -38.89
N GLY A 81 -37.42 29.08 -40.22
CA GLY A 81 -36.28 29.24 -41.12
C GLY A 81 -35.62 27.91 -41.53
N THR A 82 -36.18 26.79 -41.08
CA THR A 82 -35.90 25.43 -41.53
C THR A 82 -37.07 24.96 -42.39
N ALA A 83 -36.79 24.22 -43.46
CA ALA A 83 -37.81 23.79 -44.39
C ALA A 83 -38.33 22.39 -44.03
N ASP A 84 -39.64 22.18 -43.97
CA ASP A 84 -40.32 20.95 -43.50
C ASP A 84 -39.73 19.63 -44.03
N ALA A 85 -39.24 19.59 -45.27
CA ALA A 85 -38.56 18.43 -45.85
C ALA A 85 -37.19 18.07 -45.22
N ALA A 86 -36.71 18.87 -44.27
CA ALA A 86 -35.49 18.71 -43.49
C ALA A 86 -35.70 19.06 -42.00
N ASP A 87 -36.95 19.25 -41.58
CA ASP A 87 -37.35 19.67 -40.25
C ASP A 87 -37.78 18.47 -39.38
N ASN A 88 -37.42 18.45 -38.10
CA ASN A 88 -37.84 17.44 -37.14
C ASN A 88 -39.13 17.79 -36.37
N CYS A 89 -39.57 19.06 -36.40
CA CYS A 89 -40.85 19.52 -35.88
C CYS A 89 -41.60 20.49 -36.83
N PRO A 90 -42.01 20.07 -38.05
CA PRO A 90 -42.60 20.92 -39.11
C PRO A 90 -43.79 21.84 -38.79
N LEU A 91 -44.33 21.86 -37.56
CA LEU A 91 -45.51 22.64 -37.15
C LEU A 91 -45.29 23.29 -35.76
N ALA A 92 -44.04 23.40 -35.29
CA ALA A 92 -43.68 23.76 -33.92
C ALA A 92 -42.28 24.41 -33.79
N ALA A 93 -42.06 25.48 -34.54
CA ALA A 93 -40.82 26.26 -34.72
C ALA A 93 -39.71 26.09 -33.67
N ASN A 94 -38.64 25.40 -34.06
CA ASN A 94 -37.49 25.05 -33.23
C ASN A 94 -36.13 25.26 -33.97
N PRO A 95 -35.66 26.51 -34.20
CA PRO A 95 -34.57 26.81 -35.17
C PRO A 95 -33.16 26.32 -34.80
N ASN A 96 -33.07 25.51 -33.75
CA ASN A 96 -31.89 24.76 -33.36
C ASN A 96 -31.93 23.29 -33.82
N GLN A 97 -33.09 22.80 -34.29
CA GLN A 97 -33.36 21.43 -34.75
C GLN A 97 -32.81 20.40 -33.75
N ARG A 98 -33.25 20.54 -32.49
CA ARG A 98 -32.84 19.68 -31.40
C ARG A 98 -33.72 18.43 -31.36
N ASP A 99 -33.03 17.32 -31.18
CA ASP A 99 -33.48 15.93 -31.11
C ASP A 99 -32.56 15.32 -30.04
N THR A 100 -33.12 14.91 -28.90
CA THR A 100 -32.35 14.61 -27.68
C THR A 100 -32.08 13.12 -27.48
N ASP A 101 -33.00 12.25 -27.91
CA ASP A 101 -32.83 10.78 -27.87
C ASP A 101 -32.30 10.19 -29.20
N GLY A 102 -32.63 10.81 -30.35
CA GLY A 102 -32.34 10.35 -31.70
C GLY A 102 -33.51 9.69 -32.45
N ASP A 103 -34.77 9.85 -32.01
CA ASP A 103 -35.99 9.29 -32.61
C ASP A 103 -36.29 9.81 -34.03
N THR A 104 -35.89 11.05 -34.33
CA THR A 104 -36.26 11.91 -35.48
C THR A 104 -37.51 12.77 -35.34
N SER A 105 -38.26 12.65 -34.23
CA SER A 105 -38.99 13.78 -33.66
C SER A 105 -38.00 14.84 -33.11
N GLY A 106 -38.52 15.97 -32.63
CA GLY A 106 -37.70 17.00 -31.98
C GLY A 106 -38.28 17.50 -30.67
N ASP A 107 -37.41 18.12 -29.86
CA ASP A 107 -37.66 18.73 -28.53
C ASP A 107 -38.83 19.74 -28.43
N ALA A 108 -39.52 20.03 -29.54
CA ALA A 108 -40.63 20.98 -29.62
C ALA A 108 -41.98 20.32 -30.03
N CYS A 109 -41.95 19.06 -30.43
CA CYS A 109 -43.11 18.33 -30.95
C CYS A 109 -43.18 16.86 -30.52
N ASP A 110 -42.13 16.32 -29.87
CA ASP A 110 -42.24 15.10 -29.09
C ASP A 110 -43.07 15.33 -27.80
N SER A 111 -43.13 14.29 -26.97
CA SER A 111 -43.85 14.23 -25.71
C SER A 111 -43.14 13.35 -24.66
N ASP A 112 -41.92 12.89 -24.96
CA ASP A 112 -41.03 12.02 -24.17
C ASP A 112 -39.59 12.29 -24.67
N ASP A 113 -39.12 13.54 -24.53
CA ASP A 113 -37.93 14.15 -25.16
C ASP A 113 -36.60 13.36 -24.99
N ASP A 114 -36.51 12.45 -24.02
CA ASP A 114 -35.35 11.56 -23.81
C ASP A 114 -35.66 10.05 -23.89
N ASN A 115 -36.92 9.70 -24.19
CA ASN A 115 -37.43 8.37 -24.52
C ASN A 115 -37.20 7.32 -23.41
N ASP A 116 -37.35 7.72 -22.15
CA ASP A 116 -37.29 6.81 -21.00
C ASP A 116 -38.61 6.08 -20.74
N GLY A 117 -39.72 6.64 -21.25
CA GLY A 117 -41.08 6.13 -21.10
C GLY A 117 -41.97 6.95 -20.14
N ILE A 118 -41.51 8.13 -19.70
CA ILE A 118 -42.25 9.10 -18.88
C ILE A 118 -42.29 10.44 -19.63
N GLY A 119 -43.45 10.77 -20.20
CA GLY A 119 -43.56 11.99 -21.01
C GLY A 119 -43.41 13.30 -20.22
N ASP A 120 -42.80 14.31 -20.86
CA ASP A 120 -42.27 15.57 -20.28
C ASP A 120 -43.22 16.30 -19.33
N ALA A 121 -44.52 16.29 -19.66
CA ALA A 121 -45.56 16.93 -18.85
C ALA A 121 -45.72 16.30 -17.43
N THR A 122 -45.06 15.17 -17.18
CA THR A 122 -44.97 14.46 -15.91
C THR A 122 -43.54 14.13 -15.49
N ASP A 123 -42.54 14.47 -16.31
CA ASP A 123 -41.15 14.13 -16.06
C ASP A 123 -40.42 15.21 -15.24
N ASN A 124 -39.62 14.81 -14.25
CA ASN A 124 -38.80 15.70 -13.43
C ASN A 124 -37.39 15.99 -13.98
N CYS A 125 -37.00 15.32 -15.06
CA CYS A 125 -35.78 15.50 -15.85
C CYS A 125 -35.98 15.29 -17.37
N PRO A 126 -36.89 15.99 -18.08
CA PRO A 126 -37.31 15.66 -19.46
C PRO A 126 -36.24 15.61 -20.57
N LEU A 127 -34.96 15.81 -20.27
CA LEU A 127 -33.85 15.84 -21.23
C LEU A 127 -32.69 14.92 -20.78
N VAL A 128 -32.89 14.06 -19.77
CA VAL A 128 -31.89 13.22 -19.10
C VAL A 128 -32.54 11.93 -18.52
N ALA A 129 -32.89 11.00 -19.40
CA ALA A 129 -33.57 9.72 -19.13
C ALA A 129 -33.30 9.10 -17.75
N ASN A 130 -34.33 9.05 -16.90
CA ASN A 130 -34.25 8.70 -15.48
C ASN A 130 -35.45 7.90 -14.90
N ALA A 131 -36.20 7.18 -15.74
CA ALA A 131 -37.47 6.42 -15.62
C ALA A 131 -37.91 5.83 -14.27
N ALA A 132 -37.03 5.76 -13.28
CA ALA A 132 -37.39 5.64 -11.88
C ALA A 132 -38.06 6.91 -11.30
N GLN A 133 -37.95 8.07 -11.97
CA GLN A 133 -38.47 9.38 -11.52
C GLN A 133 -38.09 9.68 -10.07
N ALA A 134 -36.80 9.51 -9.78
CA ALA A 134 -36.22 9.78 -8.47
C ALA A 134 -36.06 11.29 -8.26
N ASP A 135 -36.59 11.79 -7.15
CA ASP A 135 -36.46 13.16 -6.64
C ASP A 135 -36.31 13.02 -5.11
N PHE A 136 -35.08 13.17 -4.61
CA PHE A 136 -34.75 12.82 -3.22
C PHE A 136 -35.15 13.91 -2.22
N ASP A 137 -35.10 15.20 -2.55
CA ASP A 137 -35.39 16.30 -1.63
C ASP A 137 -36.77 16.96 -1.84
N ASN A 138 -37.45 16.61 -2.94
CA ASN A 138 -38.81 16.98 -3.31
C ASN A 138 -38.93 18.46 -3.72
N ASP A 139 -37.91 18.98 -4.41
CA ASP A 139 -37.91 20.32 -5.02
C ASP A 139 -38.61 20.37 -6.39
N GLY A 140 -38.67 19.23 -7.11
CA GLY A 140 -39.33 19.07 -8.40
C GLY A 140 -38.40 18.80 -9.59
N PHE A 141 -37.08 18.87 -9.42
CA PHE A 141 -36.09 18.34 -10.37
C PHE A 141 -35.66 16.93 -9.94
N GLY A 142 -35.44 16.03 -10.90
CA GLY A 142 -35.01 14.67 -10.60
C GLY A 142 -33.50 14.53 -10.32
N ASP A 143 -33.13 13.50 -9.56
CA ASP A 143 -31.75 13.17 -9.15
C ASP A 143 -30.74 13.06 -10.34
N ALA A 144 -31.23 12.86 -11.57
CA ALA A 144 -30.42 12.71 -12.77
C ALA A 144 -30.00 14.05 -13.41
N CYS A 145 -30.80 15.10 -13.24
CA CYS A 145 -30.62 16.42 -13.88
C CYS A 145 -30.48 17.57 -12.87
N ASP A 146 -30.92 17.38 -11.62
CA ASP A 146 -30.74 18.37 -10.56
C ASP A 146 -29.24 18.62 -10.29
N SER A 147 -28.82 19.86 -10.51
CA SER A 147 -27.45 20.30 -10.32
C SER A 147 -27.21 20.91 -8.93
N VAL A 148 -27.66 20.23 -7.88
CA VAL A 148 -27.24 20.54 -6.51
C VAL A 148 -25.71 20.49 -6.36
N GLY A 149 -25.20 21.40 -5.53
CA GLY A 149 -23.77 21.53 -5.29
C GLY A 149 -23.16 20.31 -4.60
N ASN A 150 -21.83 20.33 -4.44
CA ASN A 150 -21.17 19.29 -3.63
C ASN A 150 -21.67 19.35 -2.17
N VAL A 151 -22.08 18.20 -1.66
CA VAL A 151 -22.40 17.94 -0.25
C VAL A 151 -21.23 17.27 0.45
N THR A 152 -21.14 17.45 1.77
CA THR A 152 -20.11 16.82 2.61
C THR A 152 -20.58 15.46 3.10
N VAL A 153 -20.02 14.39 2.55
CA VAL A 153 -20.11 13.05 3.15
C VAL A 153 -19.00 12.94 4.19
N SER A 154 -19.39 13.01 5.45
CA SER A 154 -18.52 12.90 6.62
C SER A 154 -18.73 11.57 7.35
N GLY A 155 -17.83 11.21 8.26
CA GLY A 155 -18.05 10.07 9.14
C GLY A 155 -16.81 9.64 9.89
N LYS A 156 -16.93 8.55 10.64
CA LYS A 156 -15.81 7.89 11.32
C LYS A 156 -15.71 6.43 10.89
N VAL A 157 -14.48 5.98 10.61
CA VAL A 157 -14.13 4.57 10.41
C VAL A 157 -13.62 3.99 11.73
N THR A 158 -14.12 2.82 12.11
CA THR A 158 -13.72 2.10 13.32
C THR A 158 -13.48 0.62 13.05
N PHE A 159 -12.72 -0.03 13.92
CA PHE A 159 -12.54 -1.48 13.96
C PHE A 159 -12.73 -2.01 15.39
N ASP A 160 -13.14 -3.27 15.54
CA ASP A 160 -13.06 -3.99 16.81
C ASP A 160 -11.58 -4.19 17.19
N TYR A 161 -11.13 -3.47 18.20
CA TYR A 161 -9.87 -3.73 18.87
C TYR A 161 -10.09 -4.80 19.94
N VAL A 162 -9.38 -5.92 19.83
CA VAL A 162 -9.39 -7.01 20.81
C VAL A 162 -8.13 -6.93 21.66
N PRO A 163 -8.21 -6.60 22.96
CA PRO A 163 -7.05 -6.54 23.85
C PRO A 163 -6.65 -7.94 24.36
N HIS A 164 -5.44 -8.07 24.90
CA HIS A 164 -5.03 -9.31 25.60
C HIS A 164 -5.67 -9.48 26.97
N ASN A 165 -5.87 -10.73 27.35
CA ASN A 165 -6.35 -11.20 28.64
C ASN A 165 -5.18 -11.45 29.62
N ALA A 166 -5.50 -11.74 30.89
CA ALA A 166 -4.50 -11.94 31.95
C ALA A 166 -3.66 -13.23 31.86
N VAL A 167 -3.81 -14.03 30.80
CA VAL A 167 -2.95 -15.18 30.44
C VAL A 167 -2.47 -15.09 28.98
N ASN A 168 -2.34 -13.86 28.47
CA ASN A 168 -1.78 -13.47 27.17
C ASN A 168 -2.52 -13.98 25.92
N GLY A 169 -3.69 -14.61 26.07
CA GLY A 169 -4.61 -14.78 24.94
C GLY A 169 -5.42 -13.52 24.65
N LEU A 170 -6.31 -13.55 23.67
CA LEU A 170 -7.23 -12.46 23.37
C LEU A 170 -8.41 -12.40 24.38
N ASP A 171 -8.90 -11.18 24.66
CA ASP A 171 -10.11 -10.91 25.45
C ASP A 171 -11.23 -10.31 24.58
N TYR A 172 -11.90 -11.18 23.84
CA TYR A 172 -13.07 -10.80 23.06
C TYR A 172 -14.22 -10.20 23.89
N ALA A 173 -14.27 -10.43 25.21
CA ALA A 173 -15.29 -9.85 26.08
C ALA A 173 -14.99 -8.37 26.43
N SER A 174 -13.74 -7.93 26.26
CA SER A 174 -13.28 -6.55 26.44
C SER A 174 -13.07 -5.79 25.11
N THR A 175 -13.53 -6.34 23.98
CA THR A 175 -13.48 -5.71 22.65
C THR A 175 -14.11 -4.32 22.64
N PHE A 176 -13.47 -3.35 21.97
CA PHE A 176 -14.01 -1.99 21.81
C PHE A 176 -13.74 -1.40 20.41
N ALA A 177 -14.58 -0.46 19.99
CA ALA A 177 -14.45 0.19 18.69
C ALA A 177 -13.33 1.26 18.69
N ALA A 178 -12.14 0.88 18.22
CA ALA A 178 -11.00 1.77 18.01
C ALA A 178 -11.13 2.56 16.69
N PRO A 179 -10.51 3.76 16.56
CA PRO A 179 -10.47 4.50 15.31
C PRO A 179 -9.54 3.85 14.30
N VAL A 180 -9.94 3.73 13.03
CA VAL A 180 -8.98 3.34 11.97
C VAL A 180 -8.18 4.59 11.55
N ARG A 181 -6.90 4.66 11.92
CA ARG A 181 -6.04 5.84 11.76
C ARG A 181 -5.35 5.89 10.40
N ASN A 182 -5.30 7.08 9.79
CA ASN A 182 -4.57 7.40 8.54
C ASN A 182 -4.73 6.38 7.38
N VAL A 183 -5.92 5.80 7.22
CA VAL A 183 -6.25 4.97 6.05
C VAL A 183 -6.95 5.78 4.98
N GLN A 184 -6.81 5.37 3.72
CA GLN A 184 -7.48 6.03 2.62
C GLN A 184 -8.97 5.65 2.54
N VAL A 185 -9.83 6.66 2.40
CA VAL A 185 -11.28 6.54 2.25
C VAL A 185 -11.70 7.18 0.93
N HIS A 186 -12.50 6.46 0.14
CA HIS A 186 -13.03 6.92 -1.15
C HIS A 186 -14.55 7.11 -1.09
N ALA A 187 -15.04 8.15 -1.77
CA ALA A 187 -16.40 8.17 -2.30
C ALA A 187 -16.37 7.59 -3.72
N ILE A 188 -17.19 6.57 -4.00
CA ILE A 188 -17.23 5.86 -5.28
C ILE A 188 -18.66 5.93 -5.83
N ARG A 189 -18.83 6.35 -7.09
CA ARG A 189 -20.14 6.37 -7.75
C ARG A 189 -20.64 4.95 -7.98
N ALA A 190 -21.82 4.61 -7.48
CA ALA A 190 -22.32 3.23 -7.49
C ALA A 190 -22.53 2.68 -8.91
N SER A 191 -23.08 3.49 -9.82
CA SER A 191 -23.40 3.08 -11.20
C SER A 191 -22.19 2.78 -12.10
N SER A 192 -21.01 3.30 -11.77
CA SER A 192 -19.82 3.25 -12.63
C SER A 192 -18.55 2.77 -11.94
N SER A 193 -18.58 2.53 -10.62
CA SER A 193 -17.42 2.20 -9.78
C SER A 193 -16.26 3.21 -9.84
N THR A 194 -16.49 4.43 -10.34
CA THR A 194 -15.47 5.48 -10.43
C THR A 194 -15.31 6.21 -9.09
N ILE A 195 -14.07 6.40 -8.66
CA ILE A 195 -13.75 7.24 -7.50
C ILE A 195 -14.12 8.69 -7.83
N ILE A 196 -14.97 9.29 -7.00
CA ILE A 196 -15.37 10.70 -7.06
C ILE A 196 -14.35 11.56 -6.31
N MET A 197 -14.01 11.13 -5.09
CA MET A 197 -13.16 11.87 -4.15
C MET A 197 -12.45 10.89 -3.22
N ALA A 198 -11.28 11.28 -2.73
CA ALA A 198 -10.48 10.53 -1.76
C ALA A 198 -9.96 11.44 -0.65
N SER A 199 -9.90 10.92 0.58
CA SER A 199 -9.27 11.54 1.76
C SER A 199 -8.61 10.45 2.61
N ASN A 200 -7.75 10.82 3.57
CA ASN A 200 -7.34 9.90 4.64
C ASN A 200 -8.21 10.12 5.89
N THR A 201 -8.29 9.13 6.78
CA THR A 201 -8.82 9.33 8.13
C THR A 201 -7.84 10.10 9.02
N ASP A 202 -8.35 10.90 9.95
CA ASP A 202 -7.53 11.51 11.01
C ASP A 202 -7.15 10.50 12.12
N SER A 203 -6.40 10.96 13.13
CA SER A 203 -6.01 10.13 14.28
C SER A 203 -7.19 9.68 15.17
N MET A 204 -8.38 10.25 14.96
CA MET A 204 -9.63 9.88 15.61
C MET A 204 -10.54 9.04 14.69
N GLY A 205 -10.06 8.66 13.49
CA GLY A 205 -10.77 7.85 12.50
C GLY A 205 -11.77 8.63 11.64
N ASN A 206 -11.83 9.96 11.76
CA ASN A 206 -12.80 10.78 11.03
C ASN A 206 -12.34 11.02 9.59
N PHE A 207 -13.29 11.05 8.65
CA PHE A 207 -13.07 11.43 7.25
C PHE A 207 -14.08 12.51 6.81
N SER A 208 -13.76 13.20 5.70
CA SER A 208 -14.65 14.15 5.05
C SER A 208 -14.39 14.16 3.54
N LEU A 209 -15.45 13.95 2.77
CA LEU A 209 -15.43 13.82 1.32
C LEU A 209 -16.44 14.80 0.72
N GLN A 210 -16.01 15.57 -0.28
CA GLN A 210 -16.92 16.36 -1.12
C GLN A 210 -17.43 15.48 -2.24
N VAL A 211 -18.75 15.37 -2.36
CA VAL A 211 -19.44 14.50 -3.31
C VAL A 211 -20.55 15.34 -3.98
N PRO A 212 -20.81 15.23 -5.28
CA PRO A 212 -21.98 15.87 -5.89
C PRO A 212 -23.26 15.45 -5.14
N GLY A 213 -24.23 16.36 -5.03
CA GLY A 213 -25.54 16.02 -4.46
C GLY A 213 -26.31 15.02 -5.33
N ASN A 214 -27.41 14.52 -4.78
CA ASN A 214 -28.36 13.57 -5.40
C ASN A 214 -27.72 12.37 -6.16
N THR A 215 -26.52 11.96 -5.74
CA THR A 215 -25.70 10.94 -6.39
C THR A 215 -25.59 9.67 -5.55
N ASP A 216 -25.93 8.52 -6.14
CA ASP A 216 -25.72 7.21 -5.53
C ASP A 216 -24.23 6.86 -5.39
N VAL A 217 -23.80 6.64 -4.14
CA VAL A 217 -22.40 6.39 -3.77
C VAL A 217 -22.21 5.27 -2.76
N VAL A 218 -20.99 4.72 -2.76
CA VAL A 218 -20.41 3.88 -1.71
C VAL A 218 -19.26 4.65 -1.07
N VAL A 219 -19.18 4.65 0.27
CA VAL A 219 -17.96 5.04 0.98
C VAL A 219 -17.14 3.78 1.24
N ARG A 220 -15.90 3.77 0.77
CA ARG A 220 -14.95 2.66 0.90
C ARG A 220 -13.74 3.10 1.73
N ALA A 221 -13.56 2.54 2.92
CA ALA A 221 -12.26 2.56 3.59
C ALA A 221 -11.39 1.43 3.03
N ARG A 222 -10.10 1.69 2.79
CA ARG A 222 -9.14 0.75 2.21
C ARG A 222 -8.12 0.35 3.27
N ALA A 223 -7.68 -0.90 3.28
CA ALA A 223 -6.54 -1.34 4.09
C ALA A 223 -5.19 -0.87 3.48
N GLU A 224 -5.08 0.44 3.25
CA GLU A 224 -3.91 1.13 2.70
C GLU A 224 -3.71 2.45 3.45
N THR A 225 -2.53 2.64 4.04
CA THR A 225 -2.06 3.93 4.54
C THR A 225 -0.98 4.49 3.61
N THR A 226 -1.10 5.77 3.28
CA THR A 226 -0.16 6.47 2.39
C THR A 226 0.14 7.87 2.88
N ASN A 227 1.38 8.30 2.65
CA ASN A 227 1.80 9.69 2.79
C ASN A 227 2.81 10.05 1.69
N THR A 228 2.73 11.28 1.18
CA THR A 228 3.62 11.86 0.15
C THR A 228 4.10 13.26 0.54
N GLY A 229 4.06 13.58 1.84
CA GLY A 229 4.51 14.84 2.42
C GLY A 229 6.02 14.89 2.66
N GLY A 230 6.44 15.32 3.87
CA GLY A 230 7.86 15.33 4.25
C GLY A 230 8.42 13.91 4.35
N ALA A 231 7.91 13.14 5.31
CA ALA A 231 8.04 11.69 5.31
C ALA A 231 7.03 11.06 4.33
N SER A 232 7.40 9.92 3.75
CA SER A 232 6.59 9.20 2.75
C SER A 232 6.47 7.72 3.08
N TRP A 233 5.32 7.12 2.79
CA TRP A 233 5.11 5.67 2.87
C TRP A 233 3.95 5.22 1.98
N ASN A 234 3.95 3.94 1.63
CA ASN A 234 2.79 3.20 1.13
C ASN A 234 2.80 1.81 1.80
N ILE A 235 1.81 1.54 2.63
CA ILE A 235 1.70 0.27 3.36
C ILE A 235 0.28 -0.27 3.17
N ARG A 236 0.18 -1.54 2.78
CA ARG A 236 -1.07 -2.19 2.37
C ARG A 236 -1.21 -3.56 3.01
N VAL A 237 -2.40 -3.90 3.53
CA VAL A 237 -2.72 -5.28 3.94
C VAL A 237 -3.49 -5.97 2.81
N VAL A 238 -2.95 -7.10 2.34
CA VAL A 238 -3.45 -7.83 1.17
C VAL A 238 -3.61 -9.31 1.47
N ASP A 239 -4.59 -9.94 0.82
CA ASP A 239 -4.87 -11.37 0.95
C ASP A 239 -4.01 -12.17 -0.02
N ASN A 240 -2.98 -12.85 0.50
CA ASN A 240 -2.09 -13.70 -0.30
C ASN A 240 -2.81 -14.91 -0.91
N THR A 241 -3.96 -15.34 -0.37
CA THR A 241 -4.77 -16.43 -0.94
C THR A 241 -5.73 -15.96 -2.03
N GLN A 242 -5.98 -14.65 -2.12
CA GLN A 242 -6.81 -14.01 -3.15
C GLN A 242 -5.98 -13.19 -4.14
N SER A 243 -4.76 -13.63 -4.46
CA SER A 243 -3.85 -12.99 -5.42
C SER A 243 -3.47 -11.54 -5.05
N ASP A 244 -3.08 -11.32 -3.79
CA ASP A 244 -2.71 -10.02 -3.22
C ASP A 244 -3.84 -8.96 -3.32
N ALA A 245 -5.09 -9.42 -3.19
CA ALA A 245 -6.27 -8.55 -3.14
C ALA A 245 -6.24 -7.65 -1.90
N LEU A 246 -6.48 -6.35 -2.11
CA LEU A 246 -6.51 -5.37 -1.03
C LEU A 246 -7.82 -5.45 -0.22
N TYR A 247 -7.71 -5.57 1.10
CA TYR A 247 -8.89 -5.52 1.96
C TYR A 247 -9.56 -4.13 1.95
N VAL A 248 -10.90 -4.13 1.97
CA VAL A 248 -11.74 -2.93 1.91
C VAL A 248 -12.97 -3.10 2.81
N LEU A 249 -13.47 -1.97 3.30
CA LEU A 249 -14.68 -1.88 4.11
C LEU A 249 -15.62 -0.86 3.45
N ASP A 250 -16.72 -1.37 2.91
CA ASP A 250 -17.70 -0.58 2.15
C ASP A 250 -18.95 -0.27 2.98
N SER A 251 -19.54 0.90 2.74
CA SER A 251 -20.95 1.14 3.07
C SER A 251 -21.87 0.35 2.13
N ALA A 252 -23.14 0.19 2.52
CA ALA A 252 -24.19 0.01 1.51
C ALA A 252 -24.21 1.22 0.55
N VAL A 253 -24.79 1.05 -0.64
CA VAL A 253 -25.10 2.18 -1.52
C VAL A 253 -26.07 3.12 -0.81
N PHE A 254 -25.83 4.44 -0.92
CA PHE A 254 -26.78 5.47 -0.50
C PHE A 254 -26.70 6.66 -1.45
N ASN A 255 -27.82 7.33 -1.65
CA ASN A 255 -27.85 8.62 -2.34
C ASN A 255 -27.27 9.73 -1.44
N SER A 256 -26.42 10.60 -1.99
CA SER A 256 -25.78 11.69 -1.26
C SER A 256 -26.76 12.79 -0.81
N GLY A 257 -27.89 12.97 -1.49
CA GLY A 257 -28.89 13.99 -1.17
C GLY A 257 -28.36 15.42 -1.38
N VAL A 258 -29.08 16.40 -0.83
CA VAL A 258 -28.82 17.85 -1.03
C VAL A 258 -28.16 18.56 0.17
N ALA A 259 -27.84 17.83 1.23
CA ALA A 259 -27.30 18.38 2.49
C ALA A 259 -26.22 17.49 3.11
N ASP A 260 -25.29 18.09 3.86
CA ASP A 260 -24.22 17.40 4.57
C ASP A 260 -24.72 16.21 5.42
N LEU A 261 -24.02 15.08 5.34
CA LEU A 261 -24.46 13.81 5.88
C LEU A 261 -23.32 13.05 6.58
N THR A 262 -23.70 12.22 7.55
CA THR A 262 -22.77 11.33 8.26
C THR A 262 -22.99 9.87 7.86
N ARG A 263 -21.88 9.16 7.60
CA ARG A 263 -21.82 7.74 7.23
C ARG A 263 -20.64 7.09 7.95
N ASN A 264 -20.92 6.48 9.10
CA ASN A 264 -19.88 5.77 9.86
C ASN A 264 -19.66 4.37 9.29
N LEU A 265 -18.41 3.92 9.32
CA LEU A 265 -18.01 2.56 8.97
C LEU A 265 -17.47 1.85 10.22
N HIS A 266 -17.79 0.57 10.36
CA HIS A 266 -17.31 -0.25 11.46
C HIS A 266 -16.96 -1.65 10.96
N ALA A 267 -15.70 -2.02 11.14
CA ALA A 267 -15.19 -3.34 10.86
C ALA A 267 -15.25 -4.21 12.13
N GLY A 268 -16.14 -5.19 12.15
CA GLY A 268 -16.25 -6.14 13.26
C GLY A 268 -15.15 -7.21 13.23
N SER A 269 -14.86 -7.77 14.40
CA SER A 269 -13.91 -8.87 14.63
C SER A 269 -14.35 -10.20 14.02
N GLY A 270 -15.64 -10.36 13.71
CA GLY A 270 -16.23 -11.61 13.21
C GLY A 270 -16.50 -12.66 14.30
N TRP A 271 -16.10 -12.39 15.55
CA TRP A 271 -16.26 -13.28 16.70
C TRP A 271 -17.69 -13.26 17.25
N ASN A 272 -18.24 -14.44 17.59
CA ASN A 272 -19.62 -14.61 18.09
C ASN A 272 -19.72 -14.86 19.60
N GLY A 273 -18.59 -14.93 20.31
CA GLY A 273 -18.50 -15.35 21.72
C GLY A 273 -17.98 -16.79 21.91
N SER A 274 -17.77 -17.55 20.84
CA SER A 274 -17.25 -18.93 20.89
C SER A 274 -16.39 -19.36 19.69
N SER A 275 -16.53 -18.69 18.54
CA SER A 275 -15.69 -18.85 17.34
C SER A 275 -15.77 -17.57 16.49
N TYR A 276 -14.95 -17.46 15.46
CA TYR A 276 -15.30 -16.64 14.30
C TYR A 276 -16.50 -17.26 13.58
N SER A 277 -17.39 -16.43 13.04
CA SER A 277 -18.51 -16.88 12.20
C SER A 277 -18.97 -15.85 11.16
N GLY A 278 -18.29 -14.70 11.10
CA GLY A 278 -18.35 -13.75 10.00
C GLY A 278 -16.94 -13.39 9.56
N PHE A 279 -16.81 -12.57 8.51
CA PHE A 279 -15.51 -12.06 8.08
C PHE A 279 -14.83 -11.28 9.22
N ARG A 280 -13.53 -11.54 9.44
CA ARG A 280 -12.69 -10.84 10.42
C ARG A 280 -12.29 -9.46 9.89
N ALA A 281 -13.29 -8.62 9.60
CA ALA A 281 -13.11 -7.36 8.90
C ALA A 281 -12.20 -6.37 9.66
N ALA A 282 -12.14 -6.48 10.99
CA ALA A 282 -11.29 -5.65 11.84
C ALA A 282 -9.78 -5.90 11.64
N ALA A 283 -9.38 -7.14 11.38
CA ALA A 283 -7.98 -7.56 11.41
C ALA A 283 -7.06 -6.80 10.44
N PRO A 284 -7.41 -6.58 9.15
CA PRO A 284 -6.60 -5.73 8.25
C PRO A 284 -6.42 -4.28 8.74
N PHE A 285 -7.31 -3.78 9.61
CA PHE A 285 -7.19 -2.46 10.21
C PHE A 285 -6.46 -2.49 11.56
N ALA A 286 -6.54 -3.57 12.33
CA ALA A 286 -5.75 -3.79 13.54
C ALA A 286 -4.25 -3.91 13.22
N ILE A 287 -3.91 -4.66 12.16
CA ILE A 287 -2.56 -4.77 11.60
C ILE A 287 -2.02 -3.39 11.18
N LEU A 288 -2.82 -2.59 10.47
CA LEU A 288 -2.43 -1.22 10.10
C LEU A 288 -2.33 -0.27 11.29
N ASP A 289 -3.14 -0.47 12.33
CA ASP A 289 -3.10 0.35 13.54
C ASP A 289 -1.80 0.12 14.32
N ALA A 290 -1.35 -1.14 14.45
CA ALA A 290 -0.04 -1.48 15.02
C ALA A 290 1.12 -0.85 14.19
N ILE A 291 1.09 -1.02 12.87
CA ILE A 291 2.11 -0.44 11.98
C ILE A 291 2.06 1.11 11.96
N THR A 292 0.90 1.72 12.21
CA THR A 292 0.77 3.17 12.32
C THR A 292 1.59 3.72 13.50
N ASP A 293 1.68 2.99 14.61
CA ASP A 293 2.52 3.39 15.74
C ASP A 293 4.02 3.16 15.44
N ALA A 294 4.38 2.06 14.79
CA ALA A 294 5.76 1.84 14.31
C ALA A 294 6.24 2.95 13.35
N VAL A 295 5.38 3.35 12.40
CA VAL A 295 5.64 4.50 11.51
C VAL A 295 5.68 5.82 12.29
N ALA A 296 4.85 5.99 13.32
CA ALA A 296 4.88 7.18 14.17
C ALA A 296 6.20 7.30 14.95
N SER A 297 6.75 6.21 15.48
CA SER A 297 8.07 6.18 16.14
C SER A 297 9.19 6.68 15.22
N VAL A 298 9.17 6.23 13.96
CA VAL A 298 10.13 6.66 12.93
C VAL A 298 9.94 8.15 12.60
N VAL A 299 8.71 8.57 12.31
CA VAL A 299 8.40 9.94 11.85
C VAL A 299 8.53 10.99 12.96
N ALA A 300 8.46 10.57 14.23
CA ALA A 300 8.76 11.42 15.39
C ALA A 300 10.24 11.81 15.49
N VAL A 301 11.16 10.96 14.98
CA VAL A 301 12.60 11.24 14.91
C VAL A 301 12.97 11.89 13.57
N ASP A 302 12.60 11.27 12.45
CA ASP A 302 12.81 11.81 11.10
C ASP A 302 11.48 12.17 10.40
N PRO A 303 11.05 13.44 10.46
CA PRO A 303 9.87 13.92 9.73
C PRO A 303 10.09 14.03 8.21
N THR A 304 11.22 13.55 7.68
CA THR A 304 11.53 13.38 6.26
C THR A 304 11.77 11.92 5.84
N ALA A 305 11.52 10.95 6.72
CA ALA A 305 11.79 9.53 6.47
C ALA A 305 11.13 9.00 5.18
N GLN A 306 11.93 8.42 4.29
CA GLN A 306 11.48 7.86 3.01
C GLN A 306 11.25 6.35 3.16
N ILE A 307 10.14 5.97 3.77
CA ILE A 307 9.78 4.56 4.05
C ILE A 307 9.35 3.88 2.73
N PRO A 308 10.01 2.79 2.29
CA PRO A 308 9.64 2.08 1.07
C PRO A 308 8.24 1.46 1.10
N VAL A 309 7.76 0.99 -0.06
CA VAL A 309 6.50 0.25 -0.16
C VAL A 309 6.60 -1.07 0.61
N LEU A 310 5.60 -1.35 1.43
CA LEU A 310 5.44 -2.59 2.20
C LEU A 310 4.07 -3.23 1.91
N GLN A 311 4.07 -4.53 1.61
CA GLN A 311 2.86 -5.35 1.64
C GLN A 311 2.86 -6.21 2.90
N VAL A 312 1.75 -6.20 3.62
CA VAL A 312 1.48 -7.14 4.71
C VAL A 312 0.50 -8.17 4.18
N LYS A 313 0.91 -9.43 4.19
CA LYS A 313 0.24 -10.57 3.59
C LYS A 313 -0.38 -11.40 4.70
N TRP A 314 -1.67 -11.20 4.87
CA TRP A 314 -2.47 -11.84 5.91
C TRP A 314 -3.73 -12.40 5.27
N SER A 315 -4.19 -13.55 5.77
CA SER A 315 -5.47 -14.14 5.39
C SER A 315 -5.96 -15.04 6.53
N PRO A 316 -7.29 -15.18 6.75
CA PRO A 316 -7.84 -16.21 7.64
C PRO A 316 -7.48 -17.66 7.23
N ASP A 317 -6.97 -17.86 6.02
CA ASP A 317 -6.43 -19.13 5.55
C ASP A 317 -4.93 -19.32 5.86
N ASN A 318 -4.22 -18.33 6.44
CA ASN A 318 -2.80 -18.45 6.77
C ASN A 318 -2.57 -19.31 8.01
N ARG A 319 -1.79 -20.39 7.85
CA ARG A 319 -1.62 -21.48 8.81
C ARG A 319 -0.15 -21.79 9.11
N SER A 320 0.11 -22.26 10.32
CA SER A 320 1.43 -22.64 10.85
C SER A 320 1.94 -23.98 10.28
N VAL A 321 1.88 -24.14 8.96
CA VAL A 321 2.41 -25.24 8.15
C VAL A 321 3.10 -24.63 6.94
N SER A 322 4.41 -24.89 6.73
CA SER A 322 5.15 -24.38 5.57
C SER A 322 4.82 -25.14 4.28
N GLY A 323 4.49 -24.44 3.20
CA GLY A 323 4.10 -25.05 1.93
C GLY A 323 3.82 -24.02 0.83
N ASP A 324 2.63 -24.08 0.23
CA ASP A 324 2.18 -23.10 -0.77
C ASP A 324 1.46 -21.90 -0.10
N GLU A 325 2.17 -20.76 -0.06
CA GLU A 325 1.66 -19.49 0.49
C GLU A 325 0.42 -18.96 -0.23
N SER A 326 0.18 -19.34 -1.49
CA SER A 326 -1.03 -18.94 -2.24
C SER A 326 -2.31 -19.67 -1.80
N ILE A 327 -2.16 -20.69 -0.95
CA ILE A 327 -3.26 -21.31 -0.18
C ILE A 327 -3.06 -21.15 1.34
N GLY A 328 -2.15 -20.26 1.77
CA GLY A 328 -1.94 -19.91 3.17
C GLY A 328 -0.99 -20.83 3.96
N GLU A 329 -0.24 -21.73 3.32
CA GLU A 329 0.75 -22.56 4.02
C GLU A 329 2.07 -21.78 4.25
N ILE A 330 2.06 -20.84 5.21
CA ILE A 330 3.21 -19.94 5.48
C ILE A 330 4.17 -20.48 6.55
N GLY A 331 3.71 -21.32 7.48
CA GLY A 331 4.56 -21.95 8.50
C GLY A 331 4.75 -21.14 9.78
N ASN A 332 5.10 -19.86 9.65
CA ASN A 332 5.08 -18.88 10.73
C ASN A 332 4.80 -17.48 10.16
N SER A 333 4.63 -16.48 11.03
CA SER A 333 4.87 -15.09 10.64
C SER A 333 6.35 -14.83 10.35
N PHE A 334 6.63 -13.97 9.37
CA PHE A 334 7.99 -13.54 9.00
C PHE A 334 8.02 -12.36 8.01
N TYR A 335 9.06 -11.54 8.12
CA TYR A 335 9.48 -10.57 7.12
C TYR A 335 10.34 -11.20 6.01
N ARG A 336 10.21 -10.69 4.78
CA ARG A 336 11.18 -10.92 3.71
C ARG A 336 11.29 -9.77 2.71
N ARG A 337 12.42 -9.77 2.00
CA ARG A 337 12.64 -9.01 0.76
C ARG A 337 12.79 -9.95 -0.43
N LEU A 338 11.91 -9.82 -1.41
CA LEU A 338 11.96 -10.58 -2.65
C LEU A 338 13.06 -10.06 -3.59
N ALA A 339 13.53 -10.92 -4.50
CA ALA A 339 14.58 -10.60 -5.48
C ALA A 339 14.22 -9.48 -6.48
N ASN A 340 12.95 -9.11 -6.58
CA ASN A 340 12.48 -7.94 -7.35
C ASN A 340 12.51 -6.62 -6.54
N GLY A 341 12.92 -6.65 -5.28
CA GLY A 341 12.93 -5.51 -4.34
C GLY A 341 11.62 -5.27 -3.60
N GLN A 342 10.57 -6.09 -3.82
CA GLN A 342 9.34 -6.03 -3.04
C GLN A 342 9.59 -6.49 -1.61
N ARG A 343 8.97 -5.80 -0.64
CA ARG A 343 9.08 -6.07 0.79
C ARG A 343 7.75 -6.57 1.31
N GLU A 344 7.78 -7.69 2.02
CA GLU A 344 6.61 -8.42 2.46
C GLU A 344 6.75 -8.82 3.92
N ILE A 345 5.71 -8.64 4.72
CA ILE A 345 5.52 -9.34 5.98
C ILE A 345 4.43 -10.39 5.73
N MET A 346 4.68 -11.66 6.03
CA MET A 346 3.63 -12.69 6.10
C MET A 346 3.13 -12.75 7.55
N LEU A 347 1.80 -12.80 7.75
CA LEU A 347 1.18 -12.96 9.07
C LEU A 347 0.25 -14.17 9.13
N LEU A 348 0.23 -14.88 10.26
CA LEU A 348 -0.72 -15.98 10.50
C LEU A 348 -2.14 -15.47 10.75
N GLY A 349 -3.10 -16.37 10.57
CA GLY A 349 -4.53 -16.12 10.79
C GLY A 349 -5.30 -17.39 11.17
N SER A 350 -4.63 -18.41 11.69
CA SER A 350 -5.20 -19.73 11.92
C SER A 350 -6.05 -19.79 13.19
N GLU A 351 -7.37 -19.70 13.03
CA GLU A 351 -8.32 -19.96 14.13
C GLU A 351 -7.99 -21.26 14.89
N ASP A 352 -8.15 -21.21 16.21
CA ASP A 352 -7.84 -22.26 17.19
C ASP A 352 -6.38 -22.74 17.25
N ALA A 353 -5.46 -22.10 16.52
CA ALA A 353 -4.03 -22.37 16.58
C ALA A 353 -3.20 -21.12 16.91
N ASP A 354 -3.30 -20.05 16.11
CA ASP A 354 -2.25 -19.03 15.98
C ASP A 354 -2.74 -17.83 15.13
N THR A 355 -2.86 -16.60 15.68
CA THR A 355 -3.56 -15.48 15.00
C THR A 355 -2.97 -14.07 15.27
N ASP A 356 -1.91 -13.69 14.56
CA ASP A 356 -1.16 -12.45 14.82
C ASP A 356 -1.89 -11.11 14.60
N GLU A 357 -3.06 -11.12 13.98
CA GLU A 357 -3.76 -9.89 13.56
C GLU A 357 -4.14 -8.91 14.68
N TYR A 358 -4.24 -9.39 15.92
CA TYR A 358 -4.42 -8.58 17.12
C TYR A 358 -3.16 -8.52 18.00
N ASP A 359 -2.14 -9.32 17.69
CA ASP A 359 -0.88 -9.41 18.42
C ASP A 359 0.09 -8.34 17.91
N ARG A 360 -0.24 -7.10 18.32
CA ARG A 360 0.44 -5.87 17.90
C ARG A 360 1.96 -5.94 18.00
N HIS A 361 2.50 -6.61 19.02
CA HIS A 361 3.93 -6.79 19.18
C HIS A 361 4.55 -7.69 18.11
N VAL A 362 3.88 -8.76 17.68
CA VAL A 362 4.36 -9.60 16.55
C VAL A 362 4.29 -8.81 15.25
N VAL A 363 3.19 -8.11 14.99
CA VAL A 363 3.04 -7.25 13.79
C VAL A 363 4.14 -6.17 13.72
N ILE A 364 4.57 -5.63 14.87
CA ILE A 364 5.63 -4.61 14.93
C ILE A 364 7.04 -5.25 14.96
N HIS A 365 7.22 -6.47 15.49
CA HIS A 365 8.47 -7.24 15.39
C HIS A 365 8.84 -7.45 13.93
N GLU A 366 7.88 -7.88 13.11
CA GLU A 366 8.07 -8.02 11.66
C GLU A 366 8.27 -6.68 10.94
N PHE A 367 7.70 -5.59 11.48
CA PHE A 367 8.03 -4.24 11.03
C PHE A 367 9.46 -3.81 11.44
N GLY A 368 10.00 -4.34 12.53
CA GLY A 368 11.39 -4.16 12.96
C GLY A 368 12.37 -4.74 11.95
N HIS A 369 12.12 -5.96 11.48
CA HIS A 369 12.87 -6.58 10.38
C HIS A 369 12.75 -5.78 9.06
N PHE A 370 11.54 -5.33 8.73
CA PHE A 370 11.34 -4.41 7.60
C PHE A 370 12.14 -3.11 7.77
N PHE A 371 12.16 -2.51 8.96
CA PHE A 371 12.93 -1.30 9.27
C PHE A 371 14.43 -1.54 9.06
N GLU A 372 14.95 -2.69 9.51
CA GLU A 372 16.38 -3.02 9.40
C GLU A 372 16.83 -3.07 7.92
N ASP A 373 16.10 -3.80 7.07
CA ASP A 373 16.41 -3.88 5.63
C ASP A 373 16.07 -2.58 4.85
N ALA A 374 15.00 -1.89 5.23
CA ALA A 374 14.46 -0.76 4.46
C ALA A 374 15.12 0.58 4.80
N LEU A 375 15.40 0.83 6.08
CA LEU A 375 15.93 2.10 6.60
C LEU A 375 17.36 1.96 7.13
N GLY A 376 17.80 0.77 7.53
CA GLY A 376 19.19 0.47 7.95
C GLY A 376 19.97 -0.39 6.96
N ARG A 377 20.58 -1.45 7.49
CA ARG A 377 21.17 -2.59 6.77
C ARG A 377 20.92 -3.83 7.64
N THR A 378 20.47 -4.93 7.03
CA THR A 378 20.43 -6.25 7.67
C THR A 378 21.50 -7.14 7.07
N ASP A 379 22.15 -7.94 7.92
CA ASP A 379 23.02 -9.05 7.51
C ASP A 379 22.40 -10.41 7.94
N THR A 380 21.14 -10.45 8.36
CA THR A 380 20.52 -11.67 8.90
C THR A 380 20.41 -12.76 7.83
N ILE A 381 20.72 -14.00 8.24
CA ILE A 381 20.43 -15.22 7.45
C ILE A 381 19.10 -15.86 7.85
N GLY A 382 18.40 -15.28 8.85
CA GLY A 382 17.09 -15.68 9.36
C GLY A 382 16.97 -17.17 9.71
N GLY A 383 15.77 -17.71 9.48
CA GLY A 383 15.46 -19.13 9.60
C GLY A 383 15.01 -19.58 11.00
N PRO A 384 14.58 -20.85 11.16
CA PRO A 384 13.90 -21.32 12.36
C PRO A 384 14.76 -21.21 13.64
N HIS A 385 14.15 -20.73 14.71
CA HIS A 385 14.78 -20.58 16.03
C HIS A 385 13.72 -20.65 17.16
N SER A 386 14.17 -20.57 18.40
CA SER A 386 13.32 -20.52 19.60
C SER A 386 14.07 -19.90 20.77
N ASN A 387 13.35 -19.23 21.67
CA ASN A 387 13.92 -18.55 22.84
C ASN A 387 14.92 -19.43 23.63
N GLY A 388 16.13 -18.91 23.78
CA GLY A 388 17.25 -19.57 24.44
C GLY A 388 18.13 -20.42 23.50
N ASP A 389 17.86 -20.44 22.20
CA ASP A 389 18.82 -20.92 21.20
C ASP A 389 20.14 -20.15 21.27
N ARG A 390 21.19 -20.74 20.67
CA ARG A 390 22.47 -20.06 20.43
C ARG A 390 22.58 -19.86 18.93
N LEU A 391 22.48 -18.61 18.48
CA LEU A 391 22.33 -18.26 17.07
C LEU A 391 23.65 -17.78 16.43
N ASP A 392 23.64 -17.68 15.10
CA ASP A 392 24.50 -16.78 14.36
C ASP A 392 24.25 -15.34 14.88
N PRO A 393 25.30 -14.55 15.19
CA PRO A 393 25.15 -13.25 15.85
C PRO A 393 24.37 -12.21 15.03
N ARG A 394 24.24 -12.42 13.71
CA ARG A 394 23.43 -11.57 12.82
C ARG A 394 21.94 -11.83 13.00
N VAL A 395 21.57 -13.10 13.22
CA VAL A 395 20.19 -13.51 13.54
C VAL A 395 19.83 -13.09 14.96
N ALA A 396 20.69 -13.37 15.95
CA ALA A 396 20.49 -12.87 17.32
C ALA A 396 20.27 -11.36 17.38
N PHE A 397 21.00 -10.59 16.55
CA PHE A 397 20.82 -9.16 16.46
C PHE A 397 19.47 -8.76 15.83
N SER A 398 19.14 -9.33 14.67
CA SER A 398 17.91 -9.03 13.93
C SER A 398 16.64 -9.39 14.73
N GLU A 399 16.57 -10.57 15.35
CA GLU A 399 15.39 -10.99 16.14
C GLU A 399 15.25 -10.19 17.44
N GLY A 400 16.36 -9.94 18.16
CA GLY A 400 16.34 -9.10 19.35
C GLY A 400 16.00 -7.64 19.06
N TRP A 401 16.41 -7.12 17.90
CA TRP A 401 15.99 -5.81 17.39
C TRP A 401 14.48 -5.77 17.13
N GLY A 402 13.89 -6.81 16.52
CA GLY A 402 12.44 -6.92 16.30
C GLY A 402 11.64 -6.75 17.60
N TYR A 403 11.97 -7.52 18.64
CA TYR A 403 11.29 -7.47 19.93
C TYR A 403 11.51 -6.12 20.65
N ALA A 404 12.73 -5.60 20.67
CA ALA A 404 13.01 -4.30 21.27
C ALA A 404 12.23 -3.17 20.57
N PHE A 405 12.22 -3.15 19.23
CA PHE A 405 11.50 -2.14 18.45
C PHE A 405 9.97 -2.23 18.62
N ALA A 406 9.43 -3.45 18.82
CA ALA A 406 8.03 -3.67 19.19
C ALA A 406 7.69 -3.06 20.56
N GLY A 407 8.53 -3.30 21.58
CA GLY A 407 8.39 -2.65 22.89
C GLY A 407 8.46 -1.13 22.79
N ILE A 408 9.51 -0.60 22.14
CA ILE A 408 9.74 0.86 21.97
C ILE A 408 8.57 1.54 21.27
N SER A 409 8.01 0.94 20.22
CA SER A 409 6.92 1.53 19.43
C SER A 409 5.53 1.39 20.07
N THR A 410 5.34 0.43 20.98
CA THR A 410 4.08 0.27 21.72
C THR A 410 4.07 1.04 23.04
N GLY A 411 5.25 1.26 23.66
CA GLY A 411 5.38 1.73 25.03
C GLY A 411 4.99 0.65 26.07
N ASP A 412 5.06 -0.62 25.70
CA ASP A 412 4.75 -1.79 26.53
C ASP A 412 5.85 -2.84 26.35
N PRO A 413 6.73 -3.09 27.34
CA PRO A 413 7.83 -4.05 27.21
C PRO A 413 7.36 -5.50 27.12
N VAL A 414 6.11 -5.79 27.48
CA VAL A 414 5.57 -7.16 27.47
C VAL A 414 4.96 -7.47 26.12
N THR A 415 5.77 -8.04 25.24
CA THR A 415 5.32 -8.71 24.01
C THR A 415 4.38 -9.87 24.34
N ARG A 416 3.29 -9.99 23.58
CA ARG A 416 2.26 -11.04 23.72
C ARG A 416 1.88 -11.59 22.35
N ASP A 417 1.56 -12.88 22.35
CA ASP A 417 1.32 -13.76 21.21
C ASP A 417 0.18 -14.70 21.63
N ALA A 418 -0.93 -14.73 20.89
CA ALA A 418 -2.18 -15.33 21.30
C ALA A 418 -2.54 -16.59 20.49
N LEU A 419 -2.50 -17.73 21.18
CA LEU A 419 -2.44 -19.06 20.58
C LEU A 419 -3.46 -20.05 21.16
N GLY A 420 -3.75 -21.06 20.35
CA GLY A 420 -4.62 -22.19 20.69
C GLY A 420 -6.11 -21.89 20.63
N PHE A 421 -6.89 -22.79 21.22
CA PHE A 421 -8.35 -22.82 21.11
C PHE A 421 -9.00 -21.53 21.63
N GLY A 422 -9.80 -20.89 20.76
CA GLY A 422 -10.44 -19.60 20.98
C GLY A 422 -9.47 -18.45 21.26
N GLN A 423 -8.19 -18.59 20.89
CA GLN A 423 -7.09 -17.64 21.15
C GLN A 423 -6.97 -17.31 22.65
N ALA A 424 -7.47 -18.18 23.54
CA ALA A 424 -7.75 -17.84 24.93
C ALA A 424 -6.51 -17.87 25.84
N SER A 425 -5.37 -18.32 25.31
CA SER A 425 -4.07 -18.40 25.95
C SER A 425 -2.99 -17.76 25.07
N GLY A 426 -1.83 -17.46 25.65
CA GLY A 426 -0.68 -16.98 24.90
C GLY A 426 0.62 -17.24 25.63
N PHE A 427 1.74 -16.87 25.02
CA PHE A 427 2.99 -16.63 25.76
C PHE A 427 3.25 -15.12 25.87
N GLN A 428 4.31 -14.78 26.61
CA GLN A 428 4.82 -13.42 26.65
C GLN A 428 6.35 -13.43 26.65
N ILE A 429 6.93 -12.38 26.08
CA ILE A 429 8.34 -12.03 26.22
C ILE A 429 8.37 -10.62 26.80
N ASP A 430 9.02 -10.47 27.95
CA ASP A 430 9.18 -9.20 28.63
C ASP A 430 10.58 -8.67 28.29
N VAL A 431 10.67 -7.67 27.41
CA VAL A 431 11.96 -7.24 26.84
C VAL A 431 12.84 -6.50 27.86
N GLU A 432 12.23 -5.95 28.90
CA GLU A 432 12.89 -5.42 30.11
C GLU A 432 13.55 -6.52 30.95
N SER A 433 13.17 -7.79 30.74
CA SER A 433 13.61 -8.89 31.57
C SER A 433 15.03 -9.34 31.22
N ASN A 434 16.01 -8.66 31.81
CA ASN A 434 17.43 -9.02 31.73
C ASN A 434 17.76 -10.47 32.20
N ASN A 435 16.79 -11.23 32.75
CA ASN A 435 16.91 -12.66 33.06
C ASN A 435 16.74 -13.56 31.80
N ASN A 436 17.64 -13.42 30.84
CA ASN A 436 17.58 -14.14 29.57
C ASN A 436 18.06 -15.61 29.65
N LEU A 437 17.53 -16.46 28.75
CA LEU A 437 18.03 -17.82 28.59
C LEU A 437 19.33 -17.81 27.78
N ASN A 438 20.36 -18.46 28.34
CA ASN A 438 21.69 -18.57 27.73
C ASN A 438 22.25 -17.19 27.30
N PRO A 439 22.46 -16.26 28.25
CA PRO A 439 22.87 -14.90 27.92
C PRO A 439 24.22 -14.86 27.18
N GLY A 440 24.34 -13.88 26.29
CA GLY A 440 25.52 -13.63 25.50
C GLY A 440 25.21 -13.06 24.12
N TRP A 441 26.26 -12.76 23.38
CA TRP A 441 26.25 -12.12 22.05
C TRP A 441 25.60 -12.92 20.91
N PHE A 442 25.08 -14.11 21.24
CA PHE A 442 24.43 -15.10 20.37
C PHE A 442 22.97 -15.38 20.77
N SER A 443 22.42 -14.63 21.74
CA SER A 443 21.05 -14.77 22.25
C SER A 443 20.20 -13.57 21.86
N GLU A 444 19.07 -13.82 21.19
CA GLU A 444 18.05 -12.82 20.85
C GLU A 444 17.55 -12.07 22.11
N GLY A 445 17.37 -12.81 23.22
CA GLY A 445 16.96 -12.27 24.52
C GLY A 445 17.95 -11.26 25.09
N SER A 446 19.24 -11.54 24.99
CA SER A 446 20.29 -10.60 25.40
C SER A 446 20.33 -9.36 24.50
N VAL A 447 20.04 -9.50 23.21
CA VAL A 447 19.99 -8.34 22.30
C VAL A 447 18.79 -7.45 22.60
N GLN A 448 17.60 -8.01 22.78
CA GLN A 448 16.38 -7.21 22.99
C GLN A 448 16.49 -6.35 24.26
N SER A 449 17.01 -6.87 25.38
CA SER A 449 17.14 -6.05 26.60
C SER A 449 18.22 -4.99 26.43
N ILE A 450 19.41 -5.31 25.90
CA ILE A 450 20.46 -4.30 25.65
C ILE A 450 19.96 -3.16 24.75
N ILE A 451 19.11 -3.43 23.75
CA ILE A 451 18.55 -2.39 22.87
C ILE A 451 17.41 -1.62 23.55
N TYR A 452 16.59 -2.29 24.37
CA TYR A 452 15.47 -1.66 25.06
C TYR A 452 15.95 -0.76 26.22
N ASP A 453 16.78 -1.29 27.13
CA ASP A 453 17.44 -0.58 28.25
C ASP A 453 18.15 0.71 27.78
N VAL A 454 18.71 0.70 26.56
CA VAL A 454 19.38 1.85 25.94
C VAL A 454 18.40 2.98 25.55
N VAL A 455 17.13 2.66 25.33
CA VAL A 455 16.14 3.56 24.73
C VAL A 455 15.12 4.07 25.74
N ASP A 456 14.72 3.25 26.72
CA ASP A 456 13.59 3.55 27.59
C ASP A 456 13.92 4.50 28.77
N ALA A 457 13.06 4.57 29.78
CA ALA A 457 13.14 5.53 30.88
C ALA A 457 12.87 4.93 32.29
N ALA A 458 12.92 3.61 32.44
CA ALA A 458 12.65 2.88 33.67
C ALA A 458 13.94 2.35 34.34
N ASP A 459 14.44 3.09 35.33
CA ASP A 459 15.50 2.65 36.25
C ASP A 459 15.02 1.41 37.05
N ASP A 460 15.33 0.22 36.54
CA ASP A 460 15.02 -1.09 37.13
C ASP A 460 16.04 -1.52 38.21
N GLY A 461 17.27 -1.01 38.09
CA GLY A 461 18.42 -1.29 38.94
C GLY A 461 19.69 -1.76 38.20
N VAL A 462 19.59 -2.10 36.91
CA VAL A 462 20.72 -2.27 35.97
C VAL A 462 20.78 -1.11 34.99
N ASP A 463 19.64 -0.68 34.43
CA ASP A 463 19.62 0.53 33.60
C ASP A 463 19.82 1.83 34.41
N SER A 464 20.41 2.82 33.74
CA SER A 464 20.33 4.24 34.10
C SER A 464 20.50 5.16 32.88
N LEU A 465 20.15 4.70 31.68
CA LEU A 465 20.58 5.18 30.37
C LEU A 465 19.41 5.53 29.43
N THR A 466 18.58 6.49 29.80
CA THR A 466 17.60 7.10 28.89
C THR A 466 18.27 7.89 27.74
N LEU A 467 18.65 7.23 26.65
CA LEU A 467 19.03 7.91 25.39
C LEU A 467 17.83 8.23 24.50
N GLY A 468 16.72 7.49 24.64
CA GLY A 468 15.58 7.60 23.74
C GLY A 468 15.86 7.01 22.35
N PHE A 469 14.86 7.05 21.47
CA PHE A 469 14.94 6.38 20.17
C PHE A 469 15.86 7.08 19.15
N SER A 470 16.12 8.39 19.28
CA SER A 470 16.87 9.17 18.27
C SER A 470 18.29 8.63 18.01
N PRO A 471 19.14 8.39 19.03
CA PRO A 471 20.50 7.91 18.76
C PRO A 471 20.53 6.50 18.14
N VAL A 472 19.55 5.64 18.46
CA VAL A 472 19.41 4.31 17.84
C VAL A 472 19.00 4.44 16.37
N TYR A 473 18.00 5.28 16.06
CA TYR A 473 17.58 5.57 14.68
C TYR A 473 18.74 6.15 13.83
N GLU A 474 19.50 7.08 14.40
CA GLU A 474 20.68 7.70 13.76
C GLU A 474 21.78 6.67 13.46
N LEU A 475 21.97 5.66 14.32
CA LEU A 475 22.90 4.55 14.07
C LEU A 475 22.47 3.71 12.86
N PHE A 476 21.22 3.21 12.86
CA PHE A 476 20.72 2.34 11.79
C PHE A 476 20.78 3.04 10.42
N THR A 477 20.29 4.28 10.35
CA THR A 477 20.21 5.03 9.09
C THR A 477 21.58 5.51 8.58
N GLY A 478 22.57 5.68 9.45
CA GLY A 478 23.91 6.16 9.15
C GLY A 478 25.03 5.14 9.44
N PRO A 479 25.73 5.22 10.60
CA PRO A 479 26.93 4.42 10.88
C PRO A 479 26.82 2.90 10.68
N LEU A 480 25.73 2.24 11.10
CA LEU A 480 25.59 0.78 10.98
C LEU A 480 25.60 0.31 9.52
N ARG A 481 24.90 1.02 8.65
CA ARG A 481 24.90 0.77 7.20
C ARG A 481 26.32 0.81 6.61
N GLY A 482 27.19 1.68 7.13
CA GLY A 482 28.57 1.84 6.70
C GLY A 482 29.61 0.98 7.42
N ALA A 483 29.22 0.09 8.34
CA ALA A 483 30.15 -0.72 9.13
C ALA A 483 30.89 -1.76 8.27
N ALA A 484 32.18 -1.99 8.56
CA ALA A 484 33.00 -2.96 7.83
C ALA A 484 32.88 -4.40 8.39
N SER A 485 32.41 -4.54 9.63
CA SER A 485 31.99 -5.81 10.21
C SER A 485 30.59 -6.21 9.74
N GLN A 486 30.11 -7.36 10.21
CA GLN A 486 28.70 -7.71 10.11
C GLN A 486 27.88 -6.97 11.19
N VAL A 487 26.62 -6.65 10.88
CA VAL A 487 25.65 -6.06 11.82
C VAL A 487 25.36 -7.09 12.92
N THR A 488 25.78 -6.75 14.14
CA THR A 488 25.73 -7.58 15.34
C THR A 488 25.70 -6.67 16.58
N ILE A 489 25.42 -7.23 17.77
CA ILE A 489 25.44 -6.46 19.03
C ILE A 489 26.79 -5.75 19.29
N PHE A 490 27.90 -6.35 18.86
CA PHE A 490 29.24 -5.75 18.95
C PHE A 490 29.36 -4.47 18.11
N THR A 491 28.87 -4.52 16.87
CA THR A 491 28.83 -3.38 15.94
C THR A 491 27.91 -2.28 16.46
N PHE A 492 26.71 -2.65 16.92
CA PHE A 492 25.74 -1.74 17.54
C PHE A 492 26.33 -1.00 18.75
N ALA A 493 26.79 -1.72 19.77
CA ALA A 493 27.30 -1.11 20.99
C ALA A 493 28.60 -0.32 20.75
N SER A 494 29.49 -0.79 19.88
CA SER A 494 30.70 -0.06 19.47
C SER A 494 30.36 1.32 18.89
N LEU A 495 29.42 1.38 17.93
CA LEU A 495 29.02 2.63 17.28
C LEU A 495 28.17 3.50 18.21
N LEU A 496 27.32 2.93 19.06
CA LEU A 496 26.55 3.65 20.08
C LEU A 496 27.46 4.36 21.10
N LYS A 497 28.52 3.68 21.58
CA LYS A 497 29.55 4.28 22.45
C LYS A 497 30.33 5.39 21.74
N ALA A 498 30.62 5.22 20.46
CA ALA A 498 31.32 6.24 19.66
C ALA A 498 30.46 7.50 19.42
N ALA A 499 29.15 7.33 19.20
CA ALA A 499 28.18 8.41 19.09
C ALA A 499 27.88 9.08 20.44
N ASN A 500 27.87 8.31 21.54
CA ASN A 500 27.51 8.77 22.89
C ASN A 500 28.65 8.57 23.92
N PRO A 501 29.84 9.21 23.81
CA PRO A 501 30.98 8.96 24.69
C PRO A 501 30.74 9.24 26.18
N ALA A 502 29.75 10.08 26.52
CA ALA A 502 29.36 10.34 27.90
C ALA A 502 28.67 9.13 28.56
N SER A 503 27.97 8.32 27.77
CA SER A 503 27.19 7.15 28.20
C SER A 503 27.95 5.83 28.06
N ALA A 504 29.15 5.84 27.49
CA ALA A 504 29.90 4.63 27.16
C ALA A 504 30.09 3.67 28.35
N ALA A 505 30.25 4.18 29.57
CA ALA A 505 30.40 3.36 30.77
C ALA A 505 29.09 2.72 31.28
N ALA A 506 27.92 3.24 30.87
CA ALA A 506 26.62 2.63 31.15
C ALA A 506 26.26 1.57 30.09
N ILE A 507 26.55 1.84 28.81
CA ILE A 507 26.48 0.83 27.74
C ILE A 507 27.36 -0.39 28.11
N ASP A 508 28.55 -0.15 28.66
CA ASP A 508 29.46 -1.22 29.13
C ASP A 508 28.99 -1.98 30.38
N ALA A 509 27.97 -1.49 31.07
CA ALA A 509 27.31 -2.18 32.18
C ALA A 509 26.15 -3.04 31.66
N ILE A 510 25.25 -2.47 30.85
CA ILE A 510 24.09 -3.15 30.24
C ILE A 510 24.53 -4.35 29.40
N VAL A 511 25.46 -4.13 28.46
CA VAL A 511 26.06 -5.20 27.62
C VAL A 511 26.68 -6.31 28.46
N LYS A 512 27.23 -5.96 29.63
CA LYS A 512 27.95 -6.90 30.49
C LYS A 512 27.05 -7.71 31.42
N ASP A 513 25.88 -7.22 31.80
CA ASP A 513 24.91 -8.00 32.57
C ASP A 513 24.46 -9.24 31.76
N GLN A 514 24.36 -9.07 30.45
CA GLN A 514 24.10 -10.11 29.45
C GLN A 514 25.34 -10.99 29.08
N ASP A 515 26.38 -11.03 29.91
CA ASP A 515 27.58 -11.89 29.73
C ASP A 515 28.33 -11.66 28.38
N ILE A 516 28.57 -10.38 28.03
CA ILE A 516 29.37 -9.92 26.88
C ILE A 516 30.45 -8.93 27.39
N ASP A 517 31.67 -8.92 26.83
CA ASP A 517 32.70 -7.97 27.28
C ASP A 517 32.53 -6.54 26.73
N GLY A 518 31.66 -5.77 27.39
CA GLY A 518 31.52 -4.33 27.13
C GLY A 518 32.83 -3.54 27.27
N THR A 519 33.80 -3.99 28.09
CA THR A 519 35.01 -3.19 28.38
C THR A 519 36.02 -3.15 27.23
N THR A 520 36.01 -4.15 26.35
CA THR A 520 36.83 -4.21 25.13
C THR A 520 36.04 -4.02 23.84
N ILE A 521 34.72 -3.90 23.92
CA ILE A 521 33.79 -3.95 22.77
C ILE A 521 34.17 -3.03 21.61
N ASN A 522 34.12 -3.61 20.42
CA ASN A 522 34.46 -3.04 19.12
C ASN A 522 33.75 -3.86 18.03
N GLU A 523 33.64 -3.32 16.82
CA GLU A 523 32.98 -3.94 15.65
C GLU A 523 33.39 -5.39 15.33
N PHE A 524 34.59 -5.83 15.76
CA PHE A 524 35.13 -7.17 15.51
C PHE A 524 35.25 -8.04 16.78
N ALA A 525 34.59 -7.64 17.87
CA ALA A 525 34.53 -8.37 19.16
C ALA A 525 35.91 -8.74 19.76
N VAL A 526 36.97 -7.98 19.44
CA VAL A 526 38.32 -8.28 19.92
C VAL A 526 38.38 -8.14 21.45
N GLY A 527 38.57 -9.26 22.14
CA GLY A 527 38.66 -9.34 23.60
C GLY A 527 37.58 -10.20 24.27
N GLU A 528 36.51 -10.54 23.54
CA GLU A 528 35.38 -11.33 24.06
C GLU A 528 35.83 -12.65 24.74
N THR A 529 35.11 -13.03 25.81
CA THR A 529 35.43 -14.15 26.70
C THR A 529 34.31 -15.18 26.85
N ASN A 530 33.05 -14.84 26.53
CA ASN A 530 31.93 -15.79 26.51
C ASN A 530 32.05 -16.73 25.29
N ASP A 531 32.56 -17.93 25.56
CA ASP A 531 32.80 -19.00 24.59
C ASP A 531 31.62 -19.98 24.44
N SER A 532 30.49 -19.69 25.11
CA SER A 532 29.32 -20.57 25.24
C SER A 532 29.65 -22.02 25.65
N GLY A 533 30.77 -22.23 26.34
CA GLY A 533 31.30 -23.54 26.74
C GLY A 533 31.89 -24.37 25.59
N ARG A 534 32.47 -23.76 24.55
CA ARG A 534 33.03 -24.44 23.36
C ARG A 534 34.44 -23.99 22.92
N GLY A 535 35.07 -23.07 23.66
CA GLY A 535 36.43 -22.60 23.47
C GLY A 535 36.70 -22.05 22.07
N SER A 536 37.80 -22.51 21.45
CA SER A 536 38.21 -22.12 20.09
C SER A 536 37.23 -22.50 18.98
N SER A 537 36.17 -23.27 19.30
CA SER A 537 35.09 -23.58 18.35
C SER A 537 34.02 -22.48 18.31
N VAL A 538 34.11 -21.47 19.19
CA VAL A 538 33.25 -20.27 19.23
C VAL A 538 34.09 -18.99 19.19
N LEU A 539 35.14 -18.90 20.03
CA LEU A 539 36.03 -17.74 20.07
C LEU A 539 37.32 -17.96 19.23
N PRO A 540 37.99 -16.87 18.80
CA PRO A 540 37.46 -15.51 18.75
C PRO A 540 36.30 -15.43 17.74
N VAL A 541 35.40 -14.45 17.91
CA VAL A 541 34.22 -14.28 17.03
C VAL A 541 34.68 -14.02 15.58
N TYR A 542 35.62 -13.08 15.43
CA TYR A 542 36.40 -12.83 14.22
C TYR A 542 37.84 -13.27 14.44
N SER A 543 38.44 -13.97 13.48
CA SER A 543 39.88 -14.24 13.47
C SER A 543 40.60 -13.30 12.51
N ASP A 544 41.62 -12.55 12.96
CA ASP A 544 42.42 -11.73 12.05
C ASP A 544 43.20 -12.63 11.06
N ILE A 545 43.18 -12.29 9.76
CA ILE A 545 43.96 -12.96 8.71
C ILE A 545 44.66 -11.92 7.82
N ALA A 546 45.88 -12.24 7.41
CA ALA A 546 46.74 -11.32 6.64
C ALA A 546 47.18 -11.95 5.30
N PRO A 547 47.28 -11.17 4.21
CA PRO A 547 47.87 -11.64 2.95
C PRO A 547 49.30 -12.15 3.15
N HIS A 548 49.59 -13.33 2.61
CA HIS A 548 50.85 -14.08 2.78
C HIS A 548 51.19 -14.44 4.24
N GLY A 549 50.21 -14.46 5.14
CA GLY A 549 50.37 -14.99 6.50
C GLY A 549 50.38 -16.52 6.56
N ASP A 550 50.61 -17.07 7.75
CA ASP A 550 50.31 -18.48 8.04
C ASP A 550 48.79 -18.73 7.96
N ALA A 551 48.38 -19.94 7.57
CA ALA A 551 46.96 -20.29 7.48
C ALA A 551 46.27 -20.26 8.86
N VAL A 552 45.11 -19.60 8.92
CA VAL A 552 44.30 -19.42 10.12
C VAL A 552 43.30 -20.56 10.24
N ARG A 553 43.41 -21.36 11.31
CA ARG A 553 42.52 -22.50 11.56
C ARG A 553 41.27 -22.07 12.32
N VAL A 554 40.15 -22.00 11.63
CA VAL A 554 38.81 -21.85 12.26
C VAL A 554 38.15 -23.22 12.41
N CYS A 555 37.16 -23.32 13.31
CA CYS A 555 36.35 -24.52 13.47
C CYS A 555 34.86 -24.16 13.50
N THR A 556 34.12 -24.76 12.58
CA THR A 556 32.67 -24.70 12.43
C THR A 556 32.01 -25.80 13.27
N LEU A 557 30.73 -25.61 13.60
CA LEU A 557 29.91 -26.54 14.35
C LEU A 557 28.73 -27.05 13.51
N GLY A 558 28.14 -28.16 13.91
CA GLY A 558 26.88 -28.67 13.39
C GLY A 558 26.05 -29.30 14.51
N GLY A 559 25.07 -30.14 14.18
CA GLY A 559 24.15 -30.73 15.18
C GLY A 559 24.82 -31.56 16.29
N ASP A 560 26.06 -32.03 16.10
CA ASP A 560 26.86 -32.72 17.12
C ASP A 560 27.26 -31.80 18.31
N SER A 561 27.28 -30.49 18.10
CA SER A 561 27.65 -29.48 19.09
C SER A 561 26.62 -29.30 20.20
N GLY A 562 25.38 -29.74 19.97
CA GLY A 562 24.22 -29.41 20.80
C GLY A 562 23.69 -27.98 20.62
N PHE A 563 24.14 -27.23 19.60
CA PHE A 563 23.59 -25.92 19.23
C PHE A 563 22.64 -26.03 18.03
N GLY A 564 23.00 -26.83 17.01
CA GLY A 564 22.15 -27.10 15.84
C GLY A 564 22.87 -26.88 14.50
N THR A 565 22.13 -26.43 13.49
CA THR A 565 22.53 -26.35 12.08
C THR A 565 22.07 -25.03 11.44
N TYR A 566 22.52 -24.71 10.23
CA TYR A 566 22.15 -23.51 9.46
C TYR A 566 22.45 -22.14 10.12
N ASN A 567 21.59 -21.68 11.03
CA ASN A 567 21.62 -20.36 11.67
C ASN A 567 22.06 -20.40 13.15
N LYS A 568 22.63 -21.51 13.61
CA LYS A 568 23.09 -21.68 15.00
C LYS A 568 24.56 -21.30 15.18
N LEU A 569 24.90 -20.98 16.42
CA LEU A 569 26.18 -20.41 16.83
C LEU A 569 27.35 -21.21 16.28
N SER A 570 28.23 -20.50 15.55
CA SER A 570 29.46 -21.05 14.99
C SER A 570 29.30 -22.17 13.95
N VAL A 571 28.10 -22.35 13.37
CA VAL A 571 27.96 -23.04 12.07
C VAL A 571 28.78 -22.31 10.99
N ARG A 572 28.70 -20.97 11.03
CA ARG A 572 29.53 -20.03 10.25
C ARG A 572 30.59 -19.39 11.16
N ARG A 573 31.79 -19.15 10.64
CA ARG A 573 32.90 -18.47 11.34
C ARG A 573 33.42 -17.31 10.49
N PHE A 574 33.82 -16.23 11.15
CA PHE A 574 34.27 -14.99 10.49
C PHE A 574 35.78 -14.80 10.64
N LEU A 575 36.40 -14.28 9.60
CA LEU A 575 37.78 -13.81 9.59
C LEU A 575 37.84 -12.38 9.06
N ARG A 576 38.64 -11.51 9.69
CA ARG A 576 38.85 -10.13 9.25
C ARG A 576 40.09 -10.05 8.36
N LEU A 577 39.92 -9.52 7.15
CA LEU A 577 41.00 -9.27 6.20
C LEU A 577 41.15 -7.76 5.95
N ASP A 578 42.27 -7.17 6.38
CA ASP A 578 42.62 -5.79 6.06
C ASP A 578 43.50 -5.76 4.79
N VAL A 579 42.94 -5.26 3.68
CA VAL A 579 43.64 -5.10 2.39
C VAL A 579 44.24 -3.70 2.31
N THR A 580 45.51 -3.62 1.88
CA THR A 580 46.26 -2.34 1.80
C THR A 580 46.67 -1.93 0.39
N ASN A 581 46.66 -2.85 -0.57
CA ASN A 581 46.96 -2.61 -1.99
C ASN A 581 45.72 -2.94 -2.85
N ALA A 582 45.63 -2.37 -4.07
CA ALA A 582 44.68 -2.83 -5.06
C ALA A 582 45.32 -3.94 -5.90
N ALA A 583 44.87 -5.17 -5.73
CA ALA A 583 45.46 -6.37 -6.33
C ALA A 583 44.43 -7.50 -6.45
N ASN A 584 44.81 -8.59 -7.12
CA ASN A 584 44.08 -9.85 -7.01
C ASN A 584 44.57 -10.60 -5.77
N TYR A 585 43.64 -11.23 -5.06
CA TYR A 585 43.91 -12.09 -3.92
C TYR A 585 43.25 -13.44 -4.15
N ARG A 586 43.96 -14.52 -3.82
CA ARG A 586 43.39 -15.85 -3.66
C ARG A 586 43.08 -16.08 -2.19
N ILE A 587 41.84 -16.41 -1.90
CA ILE A 587 41.42 -16.97 -0.62
C ILE A 587 41.30 -18.49 -0.82
N THR A 588 41.81 -19.29 0.12
CA THR A 588 41.74 -20.75 0.05
C THR A 588 41.31 -21.30 1.40
N ALA A 589 40.30 -22.18 1.41
CA ALA A 589 39.77 -22.80 2.61
C ALA A 589 39.89 -24.32 2.50
N VAL A 590 40.78 -24.93 3.28
CA VAL A 590 41.09 -26.37 3.21
C VAL A 590 40.51 -27.09 4.42
N GLY A 591 39.59 -28.03 4.18
CA GLY A 591 38.98 -28.84 5.23
C GLY A 591 39.53 -30.28 5.29
N PRO A 592 39.09 -31.10 6.25
CA PRO A 592 39.46 -32.51 6.32
C PRO A 592 38.85 -33.29 5.14
N SER A 593 39.42 -34.44 4.76
CA SER A 593 38.87 -35.26 3.67
C SER A 593 37.34 -35.46 3.77
N SER A 594 36.63 -35.23 2.66
CA SER A 594 35.16 -35.25 2.53
C SER A 594 34.38 -34.15 3.29
N SER A 595 35.04 -33.05 3.67
CA SER A 595 34.36 -31.77 3.94
C SER A 595 33.99 -31.06 2.64
N ASP A 596 33.09 -30.09 2.76
CA ASP A 596 32.73 -29.06 1.75
C ASP A 596 32.83 -27.69 2.45
N PRO A 597 33.96 -26.96 2.34
CA PRO A 597 34.20 -25.72 3.10
C PRO A 597 34.00 -24.45 2.24
N ASP A 598 32.77 -23.94 2.18
CA ASP A 598 32.40 -22.77 1.37
C ASP A 598 33.04 -21.46 1.87
N ILE A 599 33.24 -20.51 0.94
CA ILE A 599 33.73 -19.16 1.22
C ILE A 599 32.66 -18.13 0.81
N VAL A 600 32.36 -17.20 1.72
CA VAL A 600 31.57 -16.00 1.46
C VAL A 600 32.42 -14.78 1.81
N LEU A 601 32.39 -13.74 0.98
CA LEU A 601 33.17 -12.53 1.18
C LEU A 601 32.25 -11.31 1.25
N HIS A 602 32.44 -10.49 2.28
CA HIS A 602 31.67 -9.28 2.57
C HIS A 602 32.57 -8.05 2.59
N ALA A 603 32.02 -6.90 2.20
CA ALA A 603 32.68 -5.59 2.18
C ALA A 603 31.75 -4.54 2.82
N GLY A 604 31.30 -4.83 4.04
CA GLY A 604 29.98 -4.39 4.51
C GLY A 604 28.95 -5.38 3.99
N ASP A 605 28.25 -5.01 2.91
CA ASP A 605 27.33 -5.90 2.18
C ASP A 605 28.04 -7.15 1.60
N LEU A 606 27.27 -8.18 1.25
CA LEU A 606 27.73 -9.36 0.50
C LEU A 606 28.37 -8.95 -0.83
N LEU A 607 29.65 -9.32 -1.01
CA LEU A 607 30.40 -9.09 -2.24
C LEU A 607 30.30 -10.26 -3.22
N SER A 608 30.38 -11.49 -2.70
CA SER A 608 30.54 -12.72 -3.52
C SER A 608 30.53 -14.01 -2.68
N THR A 609 30.18 -15.14 -3.29
CA THR A 609 30.34 -16.50 -2.72
C THR A 609 31.19 -17.40 -3.63
N SER A 610 31.73 -18.48 -3.06
CA SER A 610 32.49 -19.55 -3.73
C SER A 610 32.17 -20.89 -3.06
N GLU A 611 31.62 -21.83 -3.84
CA GLU A 611 30.82 -22.99 -3.39
C GLU A 611 31.13 -24.22 -4.30
N GLU A 612 32.41 -24.55 -4.52
CA GLU A 612 32.86 -25.68 -5.36
C GLU A 612 33.03 -26.97 -4.53
N VAL A 613 32.33 -28.04 -4.94
CA VAL A 613 32.22 -29.28 -4.16
C VAL A 613 33.57 -30.00 -4.00
N GLY A 614 34.06 -30.09 -2.76
CA GLY A 614 35.27 -30.79 -2.36
C GLY A 614 35.93 -30.19 -1.12
N SER A 615 36.88 -30.90 -0.51
CA SER A 615 37.50 -30.48 0.76
C SER A 615 38.55 -29.35 0.64
N SER A 616 38.43 -28.48 -0.38
CA SER A 616 39.35 -27.37 -0.64
C SER A 616 38.72 -26.36 -1.61
N GLU A 617 38.18 -25.27 -1.08
CA GLU A 617 37.65 -24.13 -1.85
C GLU A 617 38.78 -23.16 -2.22
N VAL A 618 38.70 -22.54 -3.41
CA VAL A 618 39.73 -21.62 -3.95
C VAL A 618 39.08 -20.46 -4.69
N TYR A 619 39.02 -19.30 -4.03
CA TYR A 619 38.37 -18.10 -4.54
C TYR A 619 39.38 -17.02 -4.94
N ASP A 620 39.49 -16.73 -6.25
CA ASP A 620 40.34 -15.69 -6.82
C ASP A 620 39.53 -14.38 -7.05
N VAL A 621 39.88 -13.30 -6.34
CA VAL A 621 39.09 -12.05 -6.32
C VAL A 621 39.95 -10.78 -6.40
N GLY A 622 39.50 -9.78 -7.15
CA GLY A 622 40.14 -8.46 -7.20
C GLY A 622 39.65 -7.56 -6.07
N LEU A 623 40.54 -7.17 -5.15
CA LEU A 623 40.20 -6.33 -3.99
C LEU A 623 40.89 -4.96 -4.06
N THR A 624 40.30 -3.99 -3.37
CA THR A 624 40.84 -2.63 -3.20
C THR A 624 41.20 -2.39 -1.73
N PRO A 625 42.00 -1.37 -1.38
CA PRO A 625 42.31 -1.09 0.01
C PRO A 625 41.04 -0.84 0.85
N GLY A 626 40.91 -1.57 1.96
CA GLY A 626 39.70 -1.63 2.78
C GLY A 626 39.71 -2.86 3.71
N THR A 627 38.75 -2.93 4.63
CA THR A 627 38.54 -4.09 5.50
C THR A 627 37.40 -4.94 4.96
N TYR A 628 37.60 -6.25 4.94
CA TYR A 628 36.67 -7.26 4.43
C TYR A 628 36.43 -8.32 5.52
N VAL A 629 35.26 -8.97 5.47
CA VAL A 629 34.96 -10.15 6.29
C VAL A 629 34.87 -11.37 5.40
N ILE A 630 35.74 -12.35 5.64
CA ILE A 630 35.64 -13.69 5.07
C ILE A 630 34.76 -14.51 6.03
N GLU A 631 33.60 -14.93 5.57
CA GLU A 631 32.77 -15.93 6.23
C GLU A 631 33.08 -17.32 5.65
N VAL A 632 33.30 -18.29 6.53
CA VAL A 632 33.63 -19.67 6.15
C VAL A 632 32.78 -20.63 6.97
N TYR A 633 32.18 -21.62 6.31
CA TYR A 633 31.37 -22.66 6.94
C TYR A 633 31.65 -24.04 6.33
N GLU A 634 30.99 -25.08 6.84
CA GLU A 634 30.97 -26.41 6.24
C GLU A 634 29.57 -26.62 5.69
N PHE A 635 29.41 -26.79 4.37
CA PHE A 635 28.11 -26.87 3.69
C PHE A 635 27.19 -27.94 4.32
N SER A 636 27.76 -29.10 4.66
CA SER A 636 27.00 -30.19 5.31
C SER A 636 26.30 -29.75 6.61
N ASN A 637 26.86 -28.78 7.34
CA ASN A 637 26.30 -28.30 8.62
C ASN A 637 25.14 -27.31 8.44
N LEU A 638 24.77 -26.95 7.22
CA LEU A 638 23.54 -26.22 6.92
C LEU A 638 22.29 -27.12 6.89
N GLY A 639 22.44 -28.43 6.65
CA GLY A 639 21.31 -29.35 6.42
C GLY A 639 21.04 -30.36 7.56
N ASP A 640 20.02 -31.20 7.35
CA ASP A 640 19.53 -32.22 8.31
C ASP A 640 20.54 -33.32 8.67
N THR A 641 21.58 -33.50 7.85
CA THR A 641 22.64 -34.50 8.07
C THR A 641 23.99 -33.83 8.31
N PRO A 642 24.16 -33.08 9.41
CA PRO A 642 25.39 -32.33 9.66
C PRO A 642 26.59 -33.24 9.81
N ARG A 643 27.71 -32.83 9.22
CA ARG A 643 29.02 -33.44 9.41
C ARG A 643 29.52 -33.28 10.86
N GLY A 644 29.06 -32.22 11.53
CA GLY A 644 29.45 -31.85 12.87
C GLY A 644 30.73 -31.00 12.87
N ARG A 645 31.39 -30.93 14.04
CA ARG A 645 32.53 -30.04 14.28
C ARG A 645 33.67 -30.24 13.27
N THR A 646 33.77 -29.33 12.32
CA THR A 646 34.75 -29.38 11.23
C THR A 646 35.72 -28.21 11.35
N CYS A 647 37.00 -28.43 11.08
CA CYS A 647 38.02 -27.38 11.21
C CYS A 647 38.74 -27.18 9.90
N ILE A 648 38.76 -25.92 9.46
CA ILE A 648 39.13 -25.47 8.12
C ILE A 648 40.35 -24.54 8.28
N ASP A 649 41.39 -24.79 7.50
CA ASP A 649 42.58 -23.94 7.44
C ASP A 649 42.41 -22.92 6.31
N VAL A 650 42.32 -21.64 6.65
CA VAL A 650 42.04 -20.54 5.70
C VAL A 650 43.32 -19.76 5.43
N ALA A 651 43.65 -19.50 4.17
CA ALA A 651 44.83 -18.74 3.74
C ALA A 651 44.45 -17.65 2.73
N VAL A 652 45.25 -16.57 2.68
CA VAL A 652 45.12 -15.49 1.69
C VAL A 652 46.49 -15.17 1.07
N GLU A 653 46.59 -15.09 -0.24
CA GLU A 653 47.80 -14.66 -0.98
C GLU A 653 47.47 -13.62 -2.06
N GLU A 654 48.35 -12.64 -2.30
CA GLU A 654 48.29 -11.71 -3.45
C GLU A 654 48.86 -12.40 -4.71
N ILE A 655 48.19 -12.30 -5.87
CA ILE A 655 48.45 -13.13 -7.08
C ILE A 655 48.59 -12.37 -8.42
#